data_AF-L5N7A7-F1
#
_entry.id   AF-L5N7A7-F1
#
_cell.length_a   1.000
_cell.length_b   1.000
_cell.length_c   1.000
_cell.angle_alpha   90.00
_cell.angle_beta   90.00
_cell.angle_gamma   90.00
#
_symmetry.space_group_name_H-M   'P 1'
#
loop_
_entity.id
_entity.type
_entity.pdbx_description
1 polymer ?
#
loop_
_entity_poly.entity_id
_entity_poly.type
_entity_poly.pdbx_seq_one_letter_code
_entity_poly.pdbx_strand_id
1 'polypeptide(L)'
;MNHSSEDTQHDVFKERLAHLRREDYLSEETYRTVMDASVKYLHDRRVERENKEDVRVDPPVPVQEKPSPAVKKPEPVRQSKEEVRERNITWSLILGVALLLITGLIVATSQWDQMGAGMKVFSIAFVSLFFYSLSYGTQRFLKIQKTAFAFLTLGSLLIPIAVVAIGYFELFGSFLSLAGEGRYLLGFLGAFLPLPLYVKHAFDHQSRLYVWISLVFLSLTVGFALGALPLSIDVFYTFLMVFNAGLLVIYTKYGTFDKWRLFTKELPLYAQLNLILSTMLLLFFLENEVLYSFNLLLTACIYMAMVFVYRTKEYQFVFSVMFVYAVYQLVDHTPLQAVDGVVYAVAGGVYLGFAYAFRNHDFIQKVFRYTSAVVSFCAFLYISYESVLLREGESSWMFAAAYLVVAGNYLVLANLLRYPLFSYMAPVFFYVGLWQVWEQIAVFPLFLELFLTAVVTLLYVGLWTKQPWLQSVKESSLVVSAVLMAGTICYSFYELLYGYSAFQLFVVGCLAYVVKWKQSAESVEKAVVWIQPASWLAASGALYLKVIEWVPGYADTFGVPFHLALTGVILCLLHLFWKRIGENGLSKSSFNIGQGAYIFGIIFLGTADVDRMFIAPLILLGGTAMLYWLICSTGQSSLWIAVSIVTLFFYFSLAEPLSLESFASLLIFTAFAPVVMVALGEFGRTKWEGMQPNFYWTGHAVHPLVILACLFDQVTPEPAVHPILLVVPAAVYLFSAWKAEREWEIKLMLYFGMSVVFLFLFTLGSYYSLYEDVFSGYIFMVASALFLGAWAVLPLVWKNRLEWYWIPFSILGLLYFTVFRQAWAPWEFLLPLAYAVSILYFLHRRNWSIVRFAPLLILVDLLENQAWDRGIKIVVVLGCVALLLAAGKKFHRMLIGSNYEVDAYSFSALVYLLFLNGLSFGDDSVWIRILPLLALTAWLWVNASKWMGRNADRISYTAGAGSLYASYLLILLAYETSIPDIFMAELQVLPLLVVLALMRKKLWSDAPGVMNKIQFAAVLLVAAYLVVDAIKSHTIWDAWIIGGLSLLSMVAGMQFKIKSYFFVGMGVLIFNVLYQTKPYWGNVPWWVYLLMAGLVLIAVASYNEWQKQQEGKDRPIERKLKGLWHALKKWN
;
A
#
# COMPACT_ATOMS: atom_id res chain seq x y z
N MET A 1 -19.54 29.92 33.30
CA MET A 1 -19.51 28.57 33.90
C MET A 1 -18.71 27.68 32.95
N ASN A 2 -17.55 27.10 33.23
CA ASN A 2 -16.64 27.11 34.37
C ASN A 2 -15.22 27.12 33.75
N HIS A 3 -14.28 27.86 34.36
CA HIS A 3 -12.86 27.66 34.07
C HIS A 3 -12.46 26.28 34.63
N SER A 4 -12.51 25.24 33.82
CA SER A 4 -11.93 23.94 34.17
C SER A 4 -10.42 23.99 33.98
N SER A 5 -9.65 23.28 34.80
CA SER A 5 -8.19 23.23 34.65
C SER A 5 -7.81 22.58 33.31
N GLU A 6 -6.63 22.90 32.77
CA GLU A 6 -6.13 22.34 31.50
C GLU A 6 -6.12 20.79 31.51
N ASP A 7 -5.89 20.18 32.68
CA ASP A 7 -5.97 18.72 32.86
C ASP A 7 -7.41 18.20 32.67
N THR A 8 -8.43 18.93 33.16
CA THR A 8 -9.84 18.54 32.96
C THR A 8 -10.25 18.63 31.48
N GLN A 9 -9.71 19.57 30.72
CA GLN A 9 -9.99 19.68 29.28
C GLN A 9 -9.36 18.54 28.48
N HIS A 10 -8.20 18.05 28.93
CA HIS A 10 -7.52 16.91 28.34
C HIS A 10 -8.28 15.60 28.57
N ASP A 11 -8.82 15.39 29.77
CA ASP A 11 -9.62 14.20 30.06
C ASP A 11 -10.90 14.16 29.21
N VAL A 12 -11.57 15.30 29.04
CA VAL A 12 -12.75 15.41 28.15
C VAL A 12 -12.38 15.16 26.68
N PHE A 13 -11.21 15.63 26.24
CA PHE A 13 -10.70 15.37 24.90
C PHE A 13 -10.40 13.87 24.69
N LYS A 14 -9.73 13.24 25.67
CA LYS A 14 -9.41 11.82 25.66
C LYS A 14 -10.65 10.93 25.66
N GLU A 15 -11.65 11.29 26.46
CA GLU A 15 -12.92 10.56 26.55
C GLU A 15 -13.72 10.63 25.24
N ARG A 16 -13.76 11.80 24.60
CA ARG A 16 -14.35 11.97 23.26
C ARG A 16 -13.61 11.19 22.18
N LEU A 17 -12.27 11.19 22.20
CA LEU A 17 -11.48 10.41 21.26
C LEU A 17 -11.72 8.90 21.43
N ALA A 18 -11.80 8.44 22.67
CA ALA A 18 -12.09 7.04 23.00
C ALA A 18 -13.52 6.62 22.65
N HIS A 19 -14.48 7.55 22.67
CA HIS A 19 -15.84 7.33 22.20
C HIS A 19 -15.88 7.19 20.67
N LEU A 20 -15.20 8.08 19.94
CA LEU A 20 -15.11 8.01 18.47
C LEU A 20 -14.44 6.71 17.99
N ARG A 21 -13.45 6.22 18.75
CA ARG A 21 -12.82 4.92 18.51
C ARG A 21 -13.74 3.73 18.78
N ARG A 22 -14.57 3.80 19.84
CA ARG A 22 -15.52 2.73 20.19
C ARG A 22 -16.68 2.60 19.18
N GLU A 23 -17.01 3.69 18.50
CA GLU A 23 -18.04 3.76 17.46
C GLU A 23 -17.45 3.59 16.04
N ASP A 24 -16.23 3.04 15.91
CA ASP A 24 -15.52 2.78 14.64
C ASP A 24 -15.29 3.99 13.71
N TYR A 25 -15.44 5.22 14.21
CA TYR A 25 -15.12 6.44 13.43
C TYR A 25 -13.62 6.75 13.38
N LEU A 26 -12.78 6.10 14.20
CA LEU A 26 -11.32 6.28 14.21
C LEU A 26 -10.61 4.92 14.22
N SER A 27 -9.59 4.78 13.38
CA SER A 27 -8.68 3.62 13.44
C SER A 27 -7.77 3.69 14.67
N GLU A 28 -7.35 2.53 15.17
CA GLU A 28 -6.52 2.42 16.38
C GLU A 28 -5.17 3.16 16.25
N GLU A 29 -4.61 3.17 15.04
CA GLU A 29 -3.39 3.92 14.72
C GLU A 29 -3.60 5.44 14.80
N THR A 30 -4.75 5.94 14.31
CA THR A 30 -5.09 7.36 14.36
C THR A 30 -5.37 7.81 15.79
N TYR A 31 -6.07 6.98 16.57
CA TYR A 31 -6.33 7.24 17.99
C TYR A 31 -5.02 7.37 18.78
N ARG A 32 -4.06 6.45 18.61
CA ARG A 32 -2.75 6.50 19.29
C ARG A 32 -1.94 7.72 18.87
N THR A 33 -1.86 8.00 17.58
CA THR A 33 -1.10 9.15 17.06
C THR A 33 -1.58 10.48 17.63
N VAL A 34 -2.90 10.68 17.69
CA VAL A 34 -3.49 11.92 18.21
C VAL A 34 -3.37 11.98 19.75
N MET A 35 -3.48 10.85 20.43
CA MET A 35 -3.29 10.79 21.89
C MET A 35 -1.84 11.15 22.28
N ASP A 36 -0.84 10.57 21.61
CA ASP A 36 0.58 10.84 21.89
C ASP A 36 0.95 12.30 21.61
N ALA A 37 0.42 12.88 20.53
CA ALA A 37 0.61 14.30 20.23
C ALA A 37 0.02 15.20 21.34
N SER A 38 -1.14 14.84 21.88
CA SER A 38 -1.79 15.60 22.96
C SER A 38 -1.07 15.50 24.30
N VAL A 39 -0.49 14.33 24.62
CA VAL A 39 0.35 14.13 25.82
C VAL A 39 1.64 14.94 25.69
N LYS A 40 2.26 14.93 24.51
CA LYS A 40 3.48 15.71 24.25
C LYS A 40 3.25 17.22 24.40
N TYR A 41 2.13 17.72 23.88
CA TYR A 41 1.72 19.12 24.04
C TYR A 41 1.58 19.55 25.52
N LEU A 42 0.99 18.70 26.36
CA LEU A 42 0.87 18.98 27.80
C LEU A 42 2.21 18.93 28.52
N HIS A 43 3.07 17.98 28.16
CA HIS A 43 4.41 17.89 28.72
C HIS A 43 5.22 19.16 28.43
N ASP A 44 5.21 19.65 27.19
CA ASP A 44 5.93 20.86 26.80
C ASP A 44 5.43 22.10 27.58
N ARG A 45 4.11 22.20 27.79
CA ARG A 45 3.46 23.26 28.59
C ARG A 45 3.81 23.22 30.08
N ARG A 46 3.95 22.02 30.65
CA ARG A 46 4.31 21.84 32.08
C ARG A 46 5.76 22.26 32.32
N VAL A 47 6.66 21.90 31.41
CA VAL A 47 8.08 22.31 31.42
C VAL A 47 8.25 23.83 31.27
N GLU A 48 7.37 24.49 30.51
CA GLU A 48 7.36 25.97 30.43
C GLU A 48 6.87 26.67 31.72
N ARG A 49 6.06 26.01 32.55
CA ARG A 49 5.59 26.55 33.84
C ARG A 49 6.63 26.33 34.94
N GLU A 50 7.20 25.14 35.03
CA GLU A 50 8.24 24.83 36.04
C GLU A 50 9.47 25.72 35.87
N ASN A 51 9.84 26.09 34.63
CA ASN A 51 10.92 27.04 34.37
C ASN A 51 10.62 28.51 34.73
N LYS A 52 9.36 28.85 35.11
CA LYS A 52 8.95 30.22 35.45
C LYS A 52 8.81 30.50 36.95
N GLU A 53 8.75 29.47 37.80
CA GLU A 53 8.57 29.64 39.24
C GLU A 53 9.88 29.68 40.05
N ASP A 54 11.02 29.29 39.45
CA ASP A 54 12.26 29.03 40.20
C ASP A 54 13.27 30.20 40.33
N VAL A 55 12.91 31.45 39.99
CA VAL A 55 13.84 32.59 40.14
C VAL A 55 13.18 33.86 40.67
N ARG A 56 13.23 34.05 41.99
CA ARG A 56 13.10 35.35 42.69
C ARG A 56 14.19 35.50 43.75
N VAL A 57 15.26 36.25 43.46
CA VAL A 57 16.13 36.96 44.45
C VAL A 57 16.76 38.22 43.79
N ASP A 58 16.83 39.33 44.55
CA ASP A 58 17.24 40.72 44.22
C ASP A 58 18.79 41.00 44.36
N PRO A 59 19.34 42.19 43.95
CA PRO A 59 20.61 42.37 43.18
C PRO A 59 21.85 42.95 43.92
N PRO A 60 23.03 43.11 43.25
CA PRO A 60 23.50 44.47 42.88
C PRO A 60 24.19 44.64 41.49
N VAL A 61 24.23 45.91 41.05
CA VAL A 61 24.62 46.57 39.75
C VAL A 61 26.16 46.68 39.54
N PRO A 62 26.80 46.90 38.34
CA PRO A 62 26.38 47.24 36.95
C PRO A 62 26.89 46.24 35.86
N VAL A 63 26.39 46.17 34.61
CA VAL A 63 26.65 47.03 33.42
C VAL A 63 25.66 46.57 32.34
N GLN A 64 25.06 47.52 31.62
CA GLN A 64 24.13 47.24 30.53
C GLN A 64 24.82 46.59 29.32
N GLU A 65 24.51 45.32 29.05
CA GLU A 65 24.46 44.79 27.69
C GLU A 65 23.15 44.03 27.46
N LYS A 66 22.43 44.44 26.41
CA LYS A 66 21.09 43.98 26.04
C LYS A 66 21.11 42.51 25.59
N PRO A 67 20.15 41.66 26.03
CA PRO A 67 20.01 40.31 25.50
C PRO A 67 19.49 40.32 24.06
N SER A 68 20.17 39.60 23.17
CA SER A 68 19.68 39.27 21.82
C SER A 68 18.63 38.14 21.92
N PRO A 69 17.48 38.25 21.22
CA PRO A 69 16.33 37.36 21.38
C PRO A 69 16.47 36.01 20.66
N ALA A 70 15.91 34.97 21.28
CA ALA A 70 15.75 33.63 20.72
C ALA A 70 14.84 33.63 19.47
N VAL A 71 15.30 32.91 18.45
CA VAL A 71 14.69 32.80 17.11
C VAL A 71 13.41 31.98 17.18
N LYS A 72 12.27 32.66 17.09
CA LYS A 72 10.98 32.06 16.68
C LYS A 72 11.13 31.51 15.26
N LYS A 73 10.63 30.29 15.00
CA LYS A 73 10.29 29.86 13.63
C LYS A 73 9.33 30.90 13.05
N PRO A 74 9.60 31.49 11.87
CA PRO A 74 8.68 32.45 11.30
C PRO A 74 7.43 31.68 10.84
N GLU A 75 6.30 31.96 11.47
CA GLU A 75 5.02 31.85 10.76
C GLU A 75 5.15 32.68 9.47
N PRO A 76 4.59 32.22 8.33
CA PRO A 76 4.63 33.00 7.10
C PRO A 76 3.90 34.31 7.37
N VAL A 77 4.67 35.39 7.55
CA VAL A 77 4.16 36.75 7.71
C VAL A 77 3.25 36.97 6.50
N ARG A 78 1.94 37.14 6.74
CA ARG A 78 1.04 37.67 5.72
C ARG A 78 1.56 39.07 5.41
N GLN A 79 2.35 39.15 4.35
CA GLN A 79 2.97 40.39 3.88
C GLN A 79 1.90 41.47 3.79
N SER A 80 2.20 42.65 4.34
CA SER A 80 1.25 43.75 4.25
C SER A 80 1.01 44.09 2.77
N LYS A 81 -0.16 44.63 2.42
CA LYS A 81 -0.45 45.06 1.03
C LYS A 81 0.62 46.03 0.50
N GLU A 82 1.32 46.76 1.38
CA GLU A 82 2.44 47.62 1.02
C GLU A 82 3.73 46.85 0.74
N GLU A 83 4.10 45.86 1.55
CA GLU A 83 5.29 45.01 1.30
C GLU A 83 5.15 44.19 0.02
N VAL A 84 3.95 43.67 -0.26
CA VAL A 84 3.66 42.96 -1.53
C VAL A 84 3.79 43.92 -2.70
N ARG A 85 3.30 45.16 -2.57
CA ARG A 85 3.43 46.19 -3.61
C ARG A 85 4.89 46.62 -3.81
N GLU A 86 5.68 46.76 -2.76
CA GLU A 86 7.12 47.07 -2.83
C GLU A 86 7.94 45.94 -3.45
N ARG A 87 7.62 44.70 -3.11
CA ARG A 87 8.22 43.51 -3.70
C ARG A 87 7.89 43.43 -5.19
N ASN A 88 6.63 43.72 -5.57
CA ASN A 88 6.21 43.74 -6.97
C ASN A 88 6.88 44.86 -7.78
N ILE A 89 7.08 46.05 -7.18
CA ILE A 89 7.86 47.14 -7.80
C ILE A 89 9.32 46.68 -8.00
N THR A 90 9.93 46.06 -6.98
CA THR A 90 11.31 45.55 -7.05
C THR A 90 11.46 44.44 -8.09
N TRP A 91 10.53 43.49 -8.18
CA TRP A 91 10.55 42.43 -9.20
C TRP A 91 10.30 42.95 -10.61
N SER A 92 9.41 43.92 -10.78
CA SER A 92 9.20 44.60 -12.07
C SER A 92 10.49 45.29 -12.53
N LEU A 93 11.24 45.88 -11.59
CA LEU A 93 12.51 46.53 -11.83
C LEU A 93 13.61 45.52 -12.19
N ILE A 94 13.74 44.41 -11.44
CA ILE A 94 14.71 43.33 -11.70
C ILE A 94 14.41 42.66 -13.05
N LEU A 95 13.14 42.38 -13.35
CA LEU A 95 12.72 41.80 -14.62
C LEU A 95 12.99 42.76 -15.79
N GLY A 96 12.74 44.06 -15.60
CA GLY A 96 13.09 45.10 -16.57
C GLY A 96 14.61 45.18 -16.84
N VAL A 97 15.43 45.12 -15.78
CA VAL A 97 16.90 45.09 -15.89
C VAL A 97 17.39 43.81 -16.59
N ALA A 98 16.81 42.65 -16.27
CA ALA A 98 17.16 41.38 -16.92
C ALA A 98 16.79 41.35 -18.41
N LEU A 99 15.58 41.82 -18.77
CA LEU A 99 15.15 41.94 -20.16
C LEU A 99 16.03 42.91 -20.95
N LEU A 100 16.47 44.01 -20.34
CA LEU A 100 17.42 44.95 -20.95
C LEU A 100 18.83 44.38 -21.10
N LEU A 101 19.33 43.61 -20.12
CA LEU A 101 20.62 42.92 -20.24
C LEU A 101 20.61 41.88 -21.37
N ILE A 102 19.54 41.08 -21.46
CA ILE A 102 19.36 40.10 -22.54
C ILE A 102 19.25 40.82 -23.89
N THR A 103 18.50 41.93 -23.95
CA THR A 103 18.41 42.75 -25.16
C THR A 103 19.79 43.32 -25.54
N GLY A 104 20.57 43.83 -24.58
CA GLY A 104 21.92 44.31 -24.81
C GLY A 104 22.89 43.24 -25.32
N LEU A 105 22.80 42.01 -24.80
CA LEU A 105 23.61 40.86 -25.23
C LEU A 105 23.21 40.38 -26.63
N ILE A 106 21.91 40.32 -26.94
CA ILE A 106 21.38 39.98 -28.28
C ILE A 106 21.80 41.05 -29.29
N VAL A 107 21.72 42.32 -28.93
CA VAL A 107 22.17 43.43 -29.78
C VAL A 107 23.68 43.35 -30.01
N ALA A 108 24.49 43.07 -28.98
CA ALA A 108 25.94 42.92 -29.08
C ALA A 108 26.38 41.75 -30.00
N THR A 109 25.59 40.68 -30.04
CA THR A 109 25.87 39.46 -30.82
C THR A 109 25.17 39.42 -32.18
N SER A 110 24.25 40.35 -32.45
CA SER A 110 23.53 40.43 -33.72
C SER A 110 24.38 41.04 -34.86
N GLN A 111 24.28 40.43 -36.04
CA GLN A 111 24.94 40.88 -37.26
C GLN A 111 24.16 42.04 -37.89
N TRP A 112 24.38 43.25 -37.37
CA TRP A 112 24.05 44.47 -38.11
C TRP A 112 25.19 44.73 -39.10
N ASP A 113 24.96 44.47 -40.39
CA ASP A 113 25.92 44.74 -41.48
C ASP A 113 26.31 46.22 -41.59
N GLN A 114 25.51 47.12 -40.99
CA GLN A 114 25.68 48.56 -41.09
C GLN A 114 26.54 49.19 -39.97
N MET A 115 26.97 48.43 -38.94
CA MET A 115 27.77 48.97 -37.83
C MET A 115 29.08 48.19 -37.65
N GLY A 116 30.21 48.91 -37.70
CA GLY A 116 31.53 48.35 -37.42
C GLY A 116 31.71 47.90 -35.97
N ALA A 117 32.59 46.92 -35.73
CA ALA A 117 32.80 46.30 -34.42
C ALA A 117 33.18 47.29 -33.31
N GLY A 118 34.02 48.29 -33.61
CA GLY A 118 34.37 49.36 -32.67
C GLY A 118 33.16 50.21 -32.25
N MET A 119 32.23 50.46 -33.18
CA MET A 119 31.00 51.21 -32.88
C MET A 119 30.03 50.39 -32.02
N LYS A 120 30.00 49.06 -32.18
CA LYS A 120 29.21 48.15 -31.32
C LYS A 120 29.73 48.17 -29.88
N VAL A 121 31.04 48.04 -29.68
CA VAL A 121 31.66 48.12 -28.34
C VAL A 121 31.48 49.50 -27.72
N PHE A 122 31.69 50.57 -28.49
CA PHE A 122 31.43 51.94 -28.03
C PHE A 122 29.97 52.14 -27.61
N SER A 123 29.03 51.58 -28.37
CA SER A 123 27.60 51.66 -28.02
C SER A 123 27.29 50.96 -26.70
N ILE A 124 27.87 49.79 -26.44
CA ILE A 124 27.70 49.06 -25.16
C ILE A 124 28.32 49.85 -23.99
N ALA A 125 29.54 50.38 -24.17
CA ALA A 125 30.20 51.22 -23.17
C ALA A 125 29.44 52.54 -22.93
N PHE A 126 28.89 53.14 -23.97
CA PHE A 126 28.07 54.34 -23.89
C PHE A 126 26.76 54.08 -23.14
N VAL A 127 26.11 52.94 -23.38
CA VAL A 127 24.91 52.53 -22.63
C VAL A 127 25.22 52.33 -21.14
N SER A 128 26.38 51.74 -20.81
CA SER A 128 26.84 51.67 -19.42
C SER A 128 26.97 53.07 -18.79
N LEU A 129 27.66 54.00 -19.47
CA LEU A 129 27.83 55.39 -19.03
C LEU A 129 26.49 56.14 -18.91
N PHE A 130 25.57 55.88 -19.83
CA PHE A 130 24.23 56.44 -19.83
C PHE A 130 23.44 55.99 -18.59
N PHE A 131 23.49 54.69 -18.24
CA PHE A 131 22.85 54.21 -17.02
C PHE A 131 23.52 54.71 -15.74
N TYR A 132 24.84 54.88 -15.70
CA TYR A 132 25.51 55.58 -14.60
C TYR A 132 25.03 57.03 -14.47
N SER A 133 24.89 57.74 -15.58
CA SER A 133 24.39 59.12 -15.61
C SER A 133 22.93 59.22 -15.16
N LEU A 134 22.09 58.26 -15.59
CA LEU A 134 20.70 58.14 -15.14
C LEU A 134 20.60 57.80 -13.65
N SER A 135 21.47 56.92 -13.14
CA SER A 135 21.54 56.60 -11.72
C SER A 135 21.82 57.87 -10.90
N TYR A 136 22.86 58.62 -11.29
CA TYR A 136 23.22 59.88 -10.64
C TYR A 136 22.10 60.92 -10.73
N GLY A 137 21.51 61.11 -11.91
CA GLY A 137 20.42 62.06 -12.12
C GLY A 137 19.15 61.69 -11.34
N THR A 138 18.79 60.42 -11.32
CA THR A 138 17.62 59.91 -10.59
C THR A 138 17.83 60.05 -9.08
N GLN A 139 19.05 59.82 -8.58
CA GLN A 139 19.37 59.99 -7.17
C GLN A 139 19.39 61.48 -6.75
N ARG A 140 19.98 62.36 -7.57
CA ARG A 140 20.19 63.77 -7.21
C ARG A 140 18.98 64.67 -7.46
N PHE A 141 18.27 64.47 -8.57
CA PHE A 141 17.13 65.30 -8.97
C PHE A 141 15.79 64.71 -8.54
N LEU A 142 15.60 63.41 -8.73
CA LEU A 142 14.31 62.75 -8.48
C LEU A 142 14.21 62.12 -7.07
N LYS A 143 15.35 61.94 -6.37
CA LYS A 143 15.45 61.31 -5.04
C LYS A 143 14.82 59.90 -4.97
N ILE A 144 14.81 59.16 -6.08
CA ILE A 144 14.25 57.81 -6.17
C ILE A 144 15.38 56.78 -6.00
N GLN A 145 15.57 56.29 -4.77
CA GLN A 145 16.76 55.50 -4.43
C GLN A 145 16.79 54.09 -5.05
N LYS A 146 15.66 53.36 -5.12
CA LYS A 146 15.66 51.98 -5.64
C LYS A 146 15.86 51.95 -7.16
N THR A 147 15.18 52.85 -7.87
CA THR A 147 15.39 53.05 -9.31
C THR A 147 16.84 53.48 -9.63
N ALA A 148 17.41 54.42 -8.87
CA ALA A 148 18.80 54.83 -9.05
C ALA A 148 19.80 53.68 -8.82
N PHE A 149 19.56 52.84 -7.80
CA PHE A 149 20.39 51.67 -7.52
C PHE A 149 20.31 50.62 -8.64
N ALA A 150 19.15 50.44 -9.28
CA ALA A 150 19.02 49.53 -10.43
C ALA A 150 19.76 50.04 -11.67
N PHE A 151 19.69 51.35 -11.95
CA PHE A 151 20.51 51.95 -13.01
C PHE A 151 22.01 51.85 -12.72
N LEU A 152 22.42 51.99 -11.45
CA LEU A 152 23.81 51.79 -11.03
C LEU A 152 24.27 50.35 -11.28
N THR A 153 23.42 49.37 -10.92
CA THR A 153 23.70 47.94 -11.08
C THR A 153 23.78 47.56 -12.56
N LEU A 154 22.87 48.08 -13.39
CA LEU A 154 22.87 47.86 -14.83
C LEU A 154 24.12 48.47 -15.51
N GLY A 155 24.48 49.71 -15.14
CA GLY A 155 25.72 50.34 -15.59
C GLY A 155 26.96 49.52 -15.21
N SER A 156 27.01 49.05 -13.96
CA SER A 156 28.11 48.25 -13.41
C SER A 156 28.30 46.91 -14.16
N LEU A 157 27.22 46.17 -14.40
CA LEU A 157 27.28 44.84 -15.03
C LEU A 157 27.65 44.89 -16.53
N LEU A 158 27.46 46.04 -17.19
CA LEU A 158 27.84 46.23 -18.60
C LEU A 158 29.35 46.45 -18.80
N ILE A 159 30.10 46.85 -17.75
CA ILE A 159 31.55 47.08 -17.82
C ILE A 159 32.32 45.79 -18.21
N PRO A 160 32.17 44.66 -17.50
CA PRO A 160 32.86 43.42 -17.89
C PRO A 160 32.40 42.90 -19.26
N ILE A 161 31.13 43.10 -19.63
CA ILE A 161 30.59 42.74 -20.95
C ILE A 161 31.30 43.55 -22.05
N ALA A 162 31.58 44.84 -21.81
CA ALA A 162 32.34 45.65 -22.75
C ALA A 162 33.78 45.13 -22.93
N VAL A 163 34.45 44.69 -21.85
CA VAL A 163 35.81 44.10 -21.94
C VAL A 163 35.79 42.76 -22.69
N VAL A 164 34.78 41.92 -22.46
CA VAL A 164 34.60 40.67 -23.22
C VAL A 164 34.28 40.95 -24.70
N ALA A 165 33.46 41.95 -24.99
CA ALA A 165 33.14 42.35 -26.36
C ALA A 165 34.36 42.91 -27.10
N ILE A 166 35.23 43.66 -26.42
CA ILE A 166 36.53 44.09 -26.95
C ILE A 166 37.38 42.89 -27.39
N GLY A 167 37.42 41.83 -26.57
CA GLY A 167 38.14 40.60 -26.90
C GLY A 167 37.45 39.74 -27.96
N TYR A 168 36.11 39.74 -28.03
CA TYR A 168 35.34 39.02 -29.06
C TYR A 168 35.56 39.62 -30.45
N PHE A 169 35.60 40.96 -30.52
CA PHE A 169 35.83 41.69 -31.77
C PHE A 169 37.32 41.96 -32.06
N GLU A 170 38.22 41.35 -31.30
CA GLU A 170 39.69 41.45 -31.47
C GLU A 170 40.23 42.90 -31.50
N LEU A 171 39.57 43.84 -30.83
CA LEU A 171 39.92 45.26 -30.89
C LEU A 171 41.28 45.58 -30.23
N PHE A 172 41.77 44.71 -29.34
CA PHE A 172 43.10 44.78 -28.75
C PHE A 172 44.12 43.84 -29.43
N GLY A 173 43.80 43.33 -30.62
CA GLY A 173 44.61 42.38 -31.37
C GLY A 173 44.31 40.92 -31.04
N SER A 174 44.84 40.01 -31.85
CA SER A 174 44.58 38.57 -31.75
C SER A 174 45.09 37.94 -30.45
N PHE A 175 46.12 38.51 -29.82
CA PHE A 175 46.66 38.03 -28.55
C PHE A 175 45.67 38.19 -27.38
N LEU A 176 45.03 39.36 -27.25
CA LEU A 176 44.00 39.66 -26.23
C LEU A 176 42.58 39.43 -26.77
N SER A 177 42.39 38.33 -27.50
CA SER A 177 41.08 37.89 -27.98
C SER A 177 40.55 36.73 -27.14
N LEU A 178 39.27 36.39 -27.30
CA LEU A 178 38.68 35.23 -26.62
C LEU A 178 39.28 33.89 -27.06
N ALA A 179 39.86 33.83 -28.25
CA ALA A 179 40.54 32.65 -28.79
C ALA A 179 42.08 32.72 -28.73
N GLY A 180 42.64 33.86 -28.32
CA GLY A 180 44.08 34.12 -28.31
C GLY A 180 44.83 33.51 -27.13
N GLU A 181 46.16 33.45 -27.24
CA GLU A 181 47.05 32.94 -26.17
C GLU A 181 46.92 33.76 -24.86
N GLY A 182 46.62 35.06 -24.96
CA GLY A 182 46.39 35.96 -23.83
C GLY A 182 44.98 35.91 -23.23
N ARG A 183 44.13 34.94 -23.58
CA ARG A 183 42.72 34.86 -23.14
C ARG A 183 42.51 34.92 -21.62
N TYR A 184 43.40 34.29 -20.84
CA TYR A 184 43.33 34.32 -19.38
C TYR A 184 43.76 35.67 -18.83
N LEU A 185 44.67 36.37 -19.50
CA LEU A 185 45.05 37.75 -19.18
C LEU A 185 43.91 38.73 -19.50
N LEU A 186 43.19 38.53 -20.60
CA LEU A 186 41.98 39.28 -20.93
C LEU A 186 40.89 39.06 -19.86
N GLY A 187 40.65 37.81 -19.45
CA GLY A 187 39.73 37.47 -18.35
C GLY A 187 40.15 38.08 -17.02
N PHE A 188 41.45 38.08 -16.70
CA PHE A 188 42.01 38.74 -15.53
C PHE A 188 41.71 40.25 -15.56
N LEU A 189 41.96 40.94 -16.68
CA LEU A 189 41.65 42.36 -16.82
C LEU A 189 40.14 42.64 -16.71
N GLY A 190 39.30 41.80 -17.31
CA GLY A 190 37.84 41.89 -17.24
C GLY A 190 37.27 41.69 -15.83
N ALA A 191 37.94 40.92 -14.97
CA ALA A 191 37.56 40.74 -13.57
C ALA A 191 38.25 41.75 -12.62
N PHE A 192 39.51 42.07 -12.85
CA PHE A 192 40.29 42.93 -11.96
C PHE A 192 39.92 44.41 -12.09
N LEU A 193 39.69 44.92 -13.30
CA LEU A 193 39.38 46.34 -13.51
C LEU A 193 38.08 46.79 -12.82
N PRO A 194 36.97 46.01 -12.86
CA PRO A 194 35.74 46.39 -12.16
C PRO A 194 35.77 46.13 -10.65
N LEU A 195 36.69 45.28 -10.15
CA LEU A 195 36.70 44.83 -8.75
C LEU A 195 36.80 46.00 -7.73
N PRO A 196 37.73 46.98 -7.85
CA PRO A 196 37.79 48.13 -6.95
C PRO A 196 36.50 48.98 -6.95
N LEU A 197 35.86 49.12 -8.12
CA LEU A 197 34.60 49.85 -8.25
C LEU A 197 33.48 49.12 -7.50
N TYR A 198 33.40 47.80 -7.60
CA TYR A 198 32.40 47.01 -6.89
C TYR A 198 32.61 47.03 -5.38
N VAL A 199 33.87 46.95 -4.93
CA VAL A 199 34.19 47.07 -3.49
C VAL A 199 33.80 48.45 -2.97
N LYS A 200 34.08 49.51 -3.73
CA LYS A 200 33.66 50.87 -3.39
C LYS A 200 32.13 50.98 -3.31
N HIS A 201 31.40 50.48 -4.31
CA HIS A 201 29.93 50.50 -4.31
C HIS A 201 29.33 49.65 -3.18
N ALA A 202 29.98 48.56 -2.77
CA ALA A 202 29.55 47.78 -1.61
C ALA A 202 29.58 48.61 -0.33
N PHE A 203 30.63 49.41 -0.11
CA PHE A 203 30.75 50.29 1.06
C PHE A 203 29.85 51.53 0.96
N ASP A 204 29.82 52.21 -0.19
CA ASP A 204 29.06 53.46 -0.41
C ASP A 204 27.55 53.24 -0.27
N HIS A 205 27.03 52.09 -0.71
CA HIS A 205 25.61 51.75 -0.68
C HIS A 205 25.22 50.70 0.37
N GLN A 206 26.18 50.23 1.19
CA GLN A 206 25.98 49.16 2.19
C GLN A 206 25.24 47.93 1.60
N SER A 207 25.60 47.54 0.38
CA SER A 207 24.83 46.59 -0.42
C SER A 207 25.40 45.18 -0.35
N ARG A 208 24.58 44.24 0.12
CA ARG A 208 24.89 42.79 0.11
C ARG A 208 25.18 42.29 -1.31
N LEU A 209 24.44 42.77 -2.32
CA LEU A 209 24.61 42.36 -3.71
C LEU A 209 26.01 42.70 -4.24
N TYR A 210 26.52 43.90 -3.95
CA TYR A 210 27.87 44.29 -4.37
C TYR A 210 28.99 43.56 -3.61
N VAL A 211 28.78 43.16 -2.35
CA VAL A 211 29.71 42.27 -1.64
C VAL A 211 29.85 40.93 -2.37
N TRP A 212 28.73 40.33 -2.76
CA TRP A 212 28.71 39.08 -3.52
C TRP A 212 29.37 39.23 -4.88
N ILE A 213 29.06 40.30 -5.63
CA ILE A 213 29.71 40.59 -6.91
C ILE A 213 31.22 40.78 -6.72
N SER A 214 31.67 41.51 -5.70
CA SER A 214 33.10 41.68 -5.41
C SER A 214 33.80 40.37 -5.07
N LEU A 215 33.19 39.50 -4.26
CA LEU A 215 33.78 38.21 -3.92
C LEU A 215 33.87 37.28 -5.13
N VAL A 216 32.83 37.24 -5.98
CA VAL A 216 32.85 36.50 -7.25
C VAL A 216 33.96 37.02 -8.15
N PHE A 217 34.06 38.34 -8.33
CA PHE A 217 35.10 38.95 -9.15
C PHE A 217 36.50 38.72 -8.56
N LEU A 218 36.65 38.66 -7.23
CA LEU A 218 37.90 38.27 -6.58
C LEU A 218 38.29 36.82 -6.91
N SER A 219 37.36 35.86 -6.82
CA SER A 219 37.62 34.46 -7.22
C SER A 219 37.94 34.36 -8.72
N LEU A 220 37.25 35.11 -9.58
CA LEU A 220 37.55 35.17 -11.02
C LEU A 220 38.94 35.77 -11.29
N THR A 221 39.33 36.84 -10.59
CA THR A 221 40.67 37.41 -10.68
C THR A 221 41.73 36.39 -10.31
N VAL A 222 41.57 35.66 -9.20
CA VAL A 222 42.52 34.61 -8.78
C VAL A 222 42.52 33.44 -9.79
N GLY A 223 41.35 32.98 -10.24
CA GLY A 223 41.24 31.91 -11.22
C GLY A 223 41.89 32.25 -12.57
N PHE A 224 41.63 33.43 -13.11
CA PHE A 224 42.26 33.89 -14.34
C PHE A 224 43.75 34.20 -14.18
N ALA A 225 44.20 34.67 -13.00
CA ALA A 225 45.62 34.84 -12.71
C ALA A 225 46.36 33.50 -12.66
N LEU A 226 45.78 32.48 -12.01
CA LEU A 226 46.33 31.13 -12.00
C LEU A 226 46.30 30.50 -13.39
N GLY A 227 45.25 30.74 -14.18
CA GLY A 227 45.13 30.24 -15.56
C GLY A 227 46.09 30.91 -16.55
N ALA A 228 46.60 32.11 -16.23
CA ALA A 228 47.63 32.80 -17.02
C ALA A 228 49.05 32.25 -16.77
N LEU A 229 49.25 31.41 -15.74
CA LEU A 229 50.50 30.72 -15.47
C LEU A 229 50.54 29.36 -16.20
N PRO A 230 51.72 28.87 -16.63
CA PRO A 230 51.86 27.55 -17.25
C PRO A 230 51.81 26.42 -16.21
N LEU A 231 50.67 26.28 -15.52
CA LEU A 231 50.43 25.25 -14.50
C LEU A 231 49.70 24.04 -15.12
N SER A 232 49.99 22.83 -14.64
CA SER A 232 49.13 21.67 -14.92
C SER A 232 47.77 21.83 -14.22
N ILE A 233 46.77 21.11 -14.70
CA ILE A 233 45.39 21.21 -14.18
C ILE A 233 45.35 20.85 -12.68
N ASP A 234 46.08 19.81 -12.26
CA ASP A 234 46.09 19.38 -10.86
C ASP A 234 46.74 20.41 -9.94
N VAL A 235 47.83 21.05 -10.39
CA VAL A 235 48.53 22.10 -9.64
C VAL A 235 47.68 23.39 -9.58
N PHE A 236 46.95 23.71 -10.65
CA PHE A 236 45.97 24.79 -10.66
C PHE A 236 44.92 24.59 -9.56
N TYR A 237 44.34 23.39 -9.44
CA TYR A 237 43.38 23.10 -8.37
C TYR A 237 44.02 23.04 -6.98
N THR A 238 45.28 22.59 -6.84
CA THR A 238 46.01 22.70 -5.56
C THR A 238 46.06 24.15 -5.09
N PHE A 239 46.48 25.09 -5.94
CA PHE A 239 46.52 26.52 -5.60
C PHE A 239 45.14 27.10 -5.34
N LEU A 240 44.11 26.58 -6.02
CA LEU A 240 42.72 26.98 -5.80
C LEU A 240 42.18 26.49 -4.44
N MET A 241 42.59 25.29 -3.98
CA MET A 241 42.31 24.80 -2.63
C MET A 241 43.07 25.59 -1.57
N VAL A 242 44.32 25.97 -1.85
CA VAL A 242 45.09 26.90 -1.00
C VAL A 242 44.41 28.26 -0.91
N PHE A 243 43.84 28.78 -2.00
CA PHE A 243 43.04 30.01 -1.99
C PHE A 243 41.80 29.86 -1.09
N ASN A 244 41.05 28.75 -1.19
CA ASN A 244 39.92 28.48 -0.31
C ASN A 244 40.31 28.38 1.17
N ALA A 245 41.45 27.74 1.47
CA ALA A 245 42.02 27.75 2.82
C ALA A 245 42.41 29.17 3.26
N GLY A 246 42.94 29.98 2.34
CA GLY A 246 43.24 31.39 2.56
C GLY A 246 42.02 32.24 2.92
N LEU A 247 40.86 32.02 2.26
CA LEU A 247 39.60 32.68 2.62
C LEU A 247 39.17 32.36 4.06
N LEU A 248 39.38 31.11 4.50
CA LEU A 248 39.09 30.68 5.86
C LEU A 248 40.03 31.33 6.89
N VAL A 249 41.32 31.48 6.57
CA VAL A 249 42.29 32.21 7.40
C VAL A 249 41.98 33.72 7.45
N ILE A 250 41.56 34.31 6.34
CA ILE A 250 41.15 35.73 6.29
C ILE A 250 39.95 35.96 7.19
N TYR A 251 38.97 35.04 7.21
CA TYR A 251 37.83 35.12 8.13
C TYR A 251 38.27 35.07 9.60
N THR A 252 39.16 34.13 9.98
CA THR A 252 39.60 34.03 11.38
C THR A 252 40.42 35.24 11.83
N LYS A 253 41.23 35.83 10.92
CA LYS A 253 42.10 36.97 11.24
C LYS A 253 41.37 38.33 11.20
N TYR A 254 40.45 38.53 10.27
CA TYR A 254 39.78 39.83 10.04
C TYR A 254 38.31 39.87 10.46
N GLY A 255 37.73 38.75 10.91
CA GLY A 255 36.32 38.62 11.30
C GLY A 255 35.87 39.56 12.41
N THR A 256 36.81 40.07 13.23
CA THR A 256 36.55 40.95 14.39
C THR A 256 36.67 42.44 14.09
N PHE A 257 37.07 42.85 12.87
CA PHE A 257 37.24 44.28 12.52
C PHE A 257 35.95 44.89 11.98
N ASP A 258 35.46 45.97 12.61
CA ASP A 258 34.20 46.64 12.23
C ASP A 258 34.22 47.22 10.81
N LYS A 259 35.38 47.68 10.31
CA LYS A 259 35.51 48.23 8.94
C LYS A 259 35.15 47.22 7.85
N TRP A 260 35.41 45.93 8.08
CA TRP A 260 35.17 44.85 7.11
C TRP A 260 33.93 44.02 7.42
N ARG A 261 33.13 44.43 8.42
CA ARG A 261 31.96 43.69 8.91
C ARG A 261 30.95 43.33 7.82
N LEU A 262 30.83 44.18 6.81
CA LEU A 262 29.96 43.94 5.64
C LEU A 262 30.41 42.72 4.82
N PHE A 263 31.72 42.51 4.66
CA PHE A 263 32.29 41.37 3.94
C PHE A 263 32.41 40.13 4.83
N THR A 264 32.86 40.28 6.07
CA THR A 264 33.08 39.13 6.98
C THR A 264 31.79 38.43 7.37
N LYS A 265 30.64 39.11 7.31
CA LYS A 265 29.32 38.50 7.52
C LYS A 265 28.93 37.54 6.39
N GLU A 266 29.28 37.84 5.14
CA GLU A 266 28.90 37.05 3.96
C GLU A 266 29.99 36.05 3.55
N LEU A 267 31.24 36.27 3.99
CA LEU A 267 32.40 35.46 3.63
C LEU A 267 32.27 33.96 3.97
N PRO A 268 31.72 33.51 5.12
CA PRO A 268 31.55 32.08 5.39
C PRO A 268 30.67 31.38 4.34
N LEU A 269 29.52 31.97 4.02
CA LEU A 269 28.59 31.39 3.05
C LEU A 269 29.18 31.40 1.63
N TYR A 270 29.91 32.46 1.29
CA TYR A 270 30.64 32.53 0.02
C TYR A 270 31.77 31.50 -0.07
N ALA A 271 32.62 31.40 0.96
CA ALA A 271 33.75 30.46 0.99
C ALA A 271 33.29 29.01 0.94
N GLN A 272 32.14 28.69 1.55
CA GLN A 272 31.49 27.39 1.44
C GLN A 272 31.06 27.09 0.00
N LEU A 273 30.33 28.01 -0.64
CA LEU A 273 29.91 27.83 -2.04
C LEU A 273 31.10 27.75 -2.99
N ASN A 274 32.13 28.58 -2.76
CA ASN A 274 33.35 28.57 -3.57
C ASN A 274 34.10 27.24 -3.41
N LEU A 275 34.24 26.70 -2.18
CA LEU A 275 34.87 25.41 -1.96
C LEU A 275 34.07 24.27 -2.61
N ILE A 276 32.74 24.27 -2.49
CA ILE A 276 31.89 23.25 -3.13
C ILE A 276 32.07 23.28 -4.65
N LEU A 277 31.97 24.46 -5.27
CA LEU A 277 32.19 24.61 -6.71
C LEU A 277 33.61 24.17 -7.12
N SER A 278 34.62 24.56 -6.34
CA SER A 278 36.01 24.18 -6.56
C SER A 278 36.22 22.67 -6.46
N THR A 279 35.57 22.02 -5.49
CA THR A 279 35.63 20.57 -5.29
C THR A 279 34.95 19.86 -6.46
N MET A 280 33.78 20.33 -6.89
CA MET A 280 33.08 19.74 -8.05
C MET A 280 33.93 19.83 -9.31
N LEU A 281 34.53 21.00 -9.59
CA LEU A 281 35.40 21.18 -10.75
C LEU A 281 36.66 20.30 -10.66
N LEU A 282 37.28 20.18 -9.49
CA LEU A 282 38.39 19.23 -9.26
C LEU A 282 37.97 17.80 -9.60
N LEU A 283 36.78 17.34 -9.22
CA LEU A 283 36.34 15.96 -9.51
C LEU A 283 36.16 15.66 -11.02
N PHE A 284 36.01 16.68 -11.86
CA PHE A 284 35.77 16.51 -13.31
C PHE A 284 37.00 16.75 -14.20
N PHE A 285 37.97 17.54 -13.75
CA PHE A 285 39.10 17.98 -14.57
C PHE A 285 40.43 17.59 -13.93
N LEU A 286 40.98 16.45 -14.34
CA LEU A 286 42.13 15.78 -13.69
C LEU A 286 43.08 15.15 -14.71
N GLU A 287 44.38 15.19 -14.42
CA GLU A 287 45.43 14.64 -15.30
C GLU A 287 46.37 13.65 -14.59
N ASN A 288 46.64 13.82 -13.29
CA ASN A 288 47.53 12.95 -12.49
C ASN A 288 46.84 12.39 -11.23
N GLU A 289 46.68 11.07 -11.17
CA GLU A 289 45.92 10.35 -10.13
C GLU A 289 46.53 10.49 -8.71
N VAL A 290 47.86 10.57 -8.60
CA VAL A 290 48.53 10.70 -7.30
C VAL A 290 48.38 12.13 -6.75
N LEU A 291 48.63 13.15 -7.57
CA LEU A 291 48.40 14.55 -7.18
C LEU A 291 46.92 14.82 -6.91
N TYR A 292 46.04 14.13 -7.62
CA TYR A 292 44.60 14.16 -7.36
C TYR A 292 44.24 13.61 -5.98
N SER A 293 44.78 12.45 -5.58
CA SER A 293 44.55 11.89 -4.24
C SER A 293 44.99 12.87 -3.12
N PHE A 294 46.10 13.59 -3.35
CA PHE A 294 46.58 14.63 -2.44
C PHE A 294 45.63 15.84 -2.40
N ASN A 295 45.13 16.29 -3.55
CA ASN A 295 44.16 17.38 -3.64
C ASN A 295 42.84 17.03 -2.94
N LEU A 296 42.38 15.79 -3.03
CA LEU A 296 41.20 15.31 -2.31
C LEU A 296 41.44 15.27 -0.80
N LEU A 297 42.61 14.83 -0.34
CA LEU A 297 42.98 14.81 1.07
C LEU A 297 43.07 16.25 1.63
N LEU A 298 43.70 17.16 0.90
CA LEU A 298 43.77 18.58 1.25
C LEU A 298 42.35 19.18 1.37
N THR A 299 41.49 18.86 0.40
CA THR A 299 40.09 19.30 0.40
C THR A 299 39.32 18.74 1.60
N ALA A 300 39.50 17.46 1.93
CA ALA A 300 38.91 16.84 3.12
C ALA A 300 39.37 17.58 4.40
N CYS A 301 40.66 17.88 4.53
CA CYS A 301 41.19 18.66 5.66
C CYS A 301 40.55 20.05 5.77
N ILE A 302 40.32 20.75 4.65
CA ILE A 302 39.66 22.06 4.64
C ILE A 302 38.19 21.94 5.09
N TYR A 303 37.45 20.92 4.64
CA TYR A 303 36.09 20.66 5.13
C TYR A 303 36.07 20.38 6.64
N MET A 304 37.03 19.62 7.16
CA MET A 304 37.15 19.39 8.60
C MET A 304 37.50 20.68 9.36
N ALA A 305 38.37 21.54 8.81
CA ALA A 305 38.69 22.84 9.39
C ALA A 305 37.44 23.76 9.45
N MET A 306 36.57 23.72 8.44
CA MET A 306 35.30 24.47 8.43
C MET A 306 34.35 24.06 9.56
N VAL A 307 34.29 22.77 9.93
CA VAL A 307 33.47 22.29 11.06
C VAL A 307 33.82 23.04 12.35
N PHE A 308 35.11 23.29 12.58
CA PHE A 308 35.57 24.00 13.78
C PHE A 308 35.48 25.52 13.65
N VAL A 309 35.86 26.09 12.51
CA VAL A 309 35.92 27.54 12.30
C VAL A 309 34.53 28.16 12.15
N TYR A 310 33.65 27.54 11.37
CA TYR A 310 32.28 28.03 11.11
C TYR A 310 31.22 27.39 12.01
N ARG A 311 31.58 26.41 12.84
CA ARG A 311 30.69 25.67 13.77
C ARG A 311 29.52 24.95 13.08
N THR A 312 29.72 24.55 11.84
CA THR A 312 28.74 23.84 11.00
C THR A 312 29.02 22.33 11.00
N LYS A 313 28.14 21.54 11.59
CA LYS A 313 28.33 20.08 11.79
C LYS A 313 28.23 19.27 10.48
N GLU A 314 27.59 19.80 9.45
CA GLU A 314 27.25 19.09 8.22
C GLU A 314 28.47 18.69 7.38
N TYR A 315 29.56 19.47 7.44
CA TYR A 315 30.78 19.21 6.66
C TYR A 315 31.59 18.00 7.15
N GLN A 316 31.29 17.46 8.34
CA GLN A 316 31.93 16.25 8.82
C GLN A 316 31.66 15.06 7.88
N PHE A 317 30.46 14.98 7.30
CA PHE A 317 30.12 13.92 6.35
C PHE A 317 30.93 14.05 5.06
N VAL A 318 31.06 15.27 4.53
CA VAL A 318 31.84 15.55 3.32
C VAL A 318 33.32 15.20 3.54
N PHE A 319 33.88 15.53 4.71
CA PHE A 319 35.21 15.07 5.10
C PHE A 319 35.35 13.54 5.04
N SER A 320 34.42 12.80 5.63
CA SER A 320 34.50 11.33 5.66
C SER A 320 34.45 10.69 4.27
N VAL A 321 33.55 11.17 3.41
CA VAL A 321 33.45 10.66 2.02
C VAL A 321 34.71 10.99 1.23
N MET A 322 35.17 12.24 1.28
CA MET A 322 36.37 12.67 0.56
C MET A 322 37.63 11.95 1.06
N PHE A 323 37.74 11.68 2.37
CA PHE A 323 38.87 10.94 2.93
C PHE A 323 38.91 9.49 2.45
N VAL A 324 37.79 8.76 2.47
CA VAL A 324 37.76 7.37 1.97
C VAL A 324 38.09 7.34 0.48
N TYR A 325 37.53 8.27 -0.30
CA TYR A 325 37.80 8.35 -1.72
C TYR A 325 39.26 8.70 -2.02
N ALA A 326 39.87 9.60 -1.24
CA ALA A 326 41.29 9.89 -1.33
C ALA A 326 42.17 8.66 -1.00
N VAL A 327 41.80 7.88 0.03
CA VAL A 327 42.51 6.64 0.38
C VAL A 327 42.39 5.61 -0.73
N TYR A 328 41.20 5.44 -1.32
CA TYR A 328 40.99 4.55 -2.46
C TYR A 328 41.87 4.92 -3.66
N GLN A 329 41.82 6.19 -4.07
CA GLN A 329 42.64 6.72 -5.17
C GLN A 329 44.14 6.59 -4.88
N LEU A 330 44.56 6.79 -3.63
CA LEU A 330 45.95 6.62 -3.25
C LEU A 330 46.38 5.14 -3.31
N VAL A 331 45.54 4.20 -2.86
CA VAL A 331 45.89 2.78 -2.83
C VAL A 331 45.96 2.18 -4.22
N ASP A 332 44.98 2.48 -5.07
CA ASP A 332 44.85 1.87 -6.40
C ASP A 332 45.96 2.33 -7.36
N HIS A 333 46.46 3.55 -7.19
CA HIS A 333 47.45 4.16 -8.07
C HIS A 333 48.87 4.22 -7.45
N THR A 334 49.14 3.47 -6.38
CA THR A 334 50.47 3.34 -5.77
C THR A 334 50.83 1.86 -5.51
N PRO A 335 52.08 1.53 -5.14
CA PRO A 335 52.47 0.15 -4.81
C PRO A 335 51.67 -0.51 -3.67
N LEU A 336 50.80 0.25 -2.99
CA LEU A 336 49.88 -0.26 -1.96
C LEU A 336 48.76 -1.14 -2.54
N GLN A 337 48.55 -1.13 -3.85
CA GLN A 337 47.57 -2.00 -4.52
C GLN A 337 47.79 -3.49 -4.21
N ALA A 338 49.05 -3.93 -4.01
CA ALA A 338 49.37 -5.32 -3.67
C ALA A 338 48.81 -5.79 -2.31
N VAL A 339 48.42 -4.85 -1.43
CA VAL A 339 47.86 -5.12 -0.09
C VAL A 339 46.51 -4.40 0.12
N ASP A 340 45.84 -4.04 -0.97
CA ASP A 340 44.61 -3.25 -1.01
C ASP A 340 43.49 -3.75 -0.08
N GLY A 341 43.15 -5.04 -0.11
CA GLY A 341 42.10 -5.61 0.74
C GLY A 341 42.35 -5.42 2.24
N VAL A 342 43.60 -5.50 2.69
CA VAL A 342 43.97 -5.25 4.10
C VAL A 342 43.95 -3.76 4.38
N VAL A 343 44.45 -2.92 3.47
CA VAL A 343 44.46 -1.46 3.64
C VAL A 343 43.04 -0.90 3.73
N TYR A 344 42.10 -1.39 2.91
CA TYR A 344 40.69 -1.02 2.97
C TYR A 344 40.02 -1.49 4.26
N ALA A 345 40.32 -2.71 4.75
CA ALA A 345 39.84 -3.18 6.05
C ALA A 345 40.34 -2.29 7.20
N VAL A 346 41.60 -1.84 7.12
CA VAL A 346 42.23 -0.93 8.10
C VAL A 346 41.65 0.50 8.02
N ALA A 347 41.17 0.95 6.87
CA ALA A 347 40.58 2.29 6.71
C ALA A 347 39.42 2.55 7.69
N GLY A 348 38.62 1.52 8.01
CA GLY A 348 37.61 1.61 9.07
C GLY A 348 38.21 1.81 10.46
N GLY A 349 39.36 1.21 10.75
CA GLY A 349 40.11 1.41 11.99
C GLY A 349 40.68 2.84 12.14
N VAL A 350 41.07 3.50 11.04
CA VAL A 350 41.55 4.89 11.06
C VAL A 350 40.49 5.84 11.63
N TYR A 351 39.20 5.61 11.34
CA TYR A 351 38.10 6.38 11.94
C TYR A 351 37.95 6.15 13.45
N LEU A 352 38.26 4.96 13.97
CA LEU A 352 38.37 4.78 15.43
C LEU A 352 39.54 5.59 16.01
N GLY A 353 40.65 5.68 15.26
CA GLY A 353 41.76 6.59 15.58
C GLY A 353 41.31 8.05 15.68
N PHE A 354 40.54 8.54 14.71
CA PHE A 354 39.94 9.88 14.78
C PHE A 354 38.96 10.04 15.95
N ALA A 355 38.12 9.02 16.21
CA ALA A 355 37.23 9.03 17.37
C ALA A 355 37.99 9.11 18.71
N TYR A 356 39.20 8.55 18.77
CA TYR A 356 40.08 8.66 19.92
C TYR A 356 40.75 10.03 20.01
N ALA A 357 41.27 10.56 18.89
CA ALA A 357 41.89 11.89 18.83
C ALA A 357 40.93 13.02 19.24
N PHE A 358 39.65 12.91 18.87
CA PHE A 358 38.60 13.88 19.22
C PHE A 358 37.75 13.48 20.43
N ARG A 359 38.31 12.71 21.39
CA ARG A 359 37.59 12.23 22.58
C ARG A 359 36.97 13.32 23.47
N ASN A 360 37.46 14.56 23.39
CA ASN A 360 36.92 15.70 24.14
C ASN A 360 35.68 16.34 23.47
N HIS A 361 35.29 15.86 22.29
CA HIS A 361 34.12 16.34 21.54
C HIS A 361 33.11 15.21 21.30
N ASP A 362 32.12 15.09 22.18
CA ASP A 362 31.13 13.99 22.20
C ASP A 362 30.44 13.74 20.86
N PHE A 363 30.07 14.80 20.14
CA PHE A 363 29.40 14.68 18.84
C PHE A 363 30.34 14.09 17.78
N ILE A 364 31.55 14.64 17.64
CA ILE A 364 32.53 14.25 16.61
C ILE A 364 33.01 12.82 16.87
N GLN A 365 33.28 12.49 18.13
CA GLN A 365 33.67 11.14 18.53
C GLN A 365 32.60 10.10 18.15
N LYS A 366 31.33 10.35 18.47
CA LYS A 366 30.24 9.42 18.13
C LYS A 366 30.13 9.22 16.62
N VAL A 367 30.14 10.31 15.85
CA VAL A 367 30.03 10.24 14.39
C VAL A 367 31.18 9.40 13.81
N PHE A 368 32.43 9.59 14.25
CA PHE A 368 33.54 8.76 13.73
C PHE A 368 33.46 7.28 14.11
N ARG A 369 32.91 6.92 15.27
CA ARG A 369 32.66 5.50 15.61
C ARG A 369 31.62 4.87 14.67
N TYR A 370 30.57 5.61 14.31
CA TYR A 370 29.59 5.13 13.33
C TYR A 370 30.17 5.10 11.90
N THR A 371 30.94 6.11 11.50
CA THR A 371 31.64 6.12 10.21
C THR A 371 32.58 4.92 10.09
N SER A 372 33.30 4.56 11.16
CA SER A 372 34.13 3.34 11.19
C SER A 372 33.34 2.08 10.86
N ALA A 373 32.16 1.91 11.48
CA ALA A 373 31.31 0.76 11.23
C ALA A 373 30.84 0.69 9.77
N VAL A 374 30.38 1.82 9.21
CA VAL A 374 29.93 1.91 7.82
C VAL A 374 31.07 1.63 6.85
N VAL A 375 32.24 2.24 7.08
CA VAL A 375 33.41 2.05 6.20
C VAL A 375 33.92 0.62 6.25
N SER A 376 34.00 -0.01 7.43
CA SER A 376 34.37 -1.43 7.52
C SER A 376 33.34 -2.37 6.90
N PHE A 377 32.06 -2.03 6.91
CA PHE A 377 31.03 -2.80 6.19
C PHE A 377 31.19 -2.66 4.68
N CYS A 378 31.41 -1.44 4.17
CA CYS A 378 31.69 -1.22 2.75
C CYS A 378 32.99 -1.92 2.33
N ALA A 379 34.02 -1.91 3.18
CA ALA A 379 35.26 -2.64 2.93
C ALA A 379 35.01 -4.15 2.84
N PHE A 380 34.21 -4.73 3.75
CA PHE A 380 33.78 -6.12 3.66
C PHE A 380 33.11 -6.43 2.31
N LEU A 381 32.15 -5.61 1.89
CA LEU A 381 31.47 -5.81 0.60
C LEU A 381 32.41 -5.72 -0.59
N TYR A 382 33.34 -4.76 -0.57
CA TYR A 382 34.34 -4.60 -1.62
C TYR A 382 35.29 -5.81 -1.68
N ILE A 383 35.82 -6.24 -0.53
CA ILE A 383 36.72 -7.40 -0.43
C ILE A 383 36.00 -8.68 -0.90
N SER A 384 34.73 -8.86 -0.53
CA SER A 384 33.91 -9.98 -0.99
C SER A 384 33.62 -9.92 -2.48
N TYR A 385 33.34 -8.74 -3.02
CA TYR A 385 33.18 -8.54 -4.46
C TYR A 385 34.45 -8.90 -5.22
N GLU A 386 35.61 -8.41 -4.78
CA GLU A 386 36.90 -8.68 -5.40
C GLU A 386 37.26 -10.17 -5.33
N SER A 387 37.09 -10.79 -4.17
CA SER A 387 37.36 -12.21 -3.96
C SER A 387 36.54 -13.13 -4.87
N VAL A 388 35.25 -12.82 -5.09
CA VAL A 388 34.35 -13.68 -5.88
C VAL A 388 34.43 -13.39 -7.38
N LEU A 389 34.44 -12.12 -7.80
CA LEU A 389 34.27 -11.74 -9.21
C LEU A 389 35.57 -11.47 -9.95
N LEU A 390 36.59 -10.95 -9.28
CA LEU A 390 37.83 -10.50 -9.95
C LEU A 390 38.94 -11.57 -9.90
N ARG A 391 38.93 -12.45 -8.89
CA ARG A 391 39.93 -13.52 -8.73
C ARG A 391 39.37 -14.93 -8.86
N GLU A 392 38.21 -15.08 -9.51
CA GLU A 392 37.52 -16.37 -9.74
C GLU A 392 37.34 -17.25 -8.46
N GLY A 393 37.30 -16.63 -7.28
CA GLY A 393 37.20 -17.36 -6.02
C GLY A 393 38.52 -17.97 -5.51
N GLU A 394 39.68 -17.59 -6.04
CA GLU A 394 40.98 -17.98 -5.46
C GLU A 394 41.12 -17.36 -4.06
N SER A 395 41.04 -18.21 -3.02
CA SER A 395 41.32 -17.79 -1.66
C SER A 395 42.79 -17.45 -1.48
N SER A 396 43.03 -16.48 -0.60
CA SER A 396 44.37 -16.03 -0.25
C SER A 396 44.43 -15.75 1.25
N TRP A 397 45.59 -16.01 1.85
CA TRP A 397 45.91 -15.57 3.20
C TRP A 397 45.66 -14.07 3.41
N MET A 398 45.74 -13.27 2.34
CA MET A 398 45.43 -11.84 2.37
C MET A 398 43.94 -11.56 2.58
N PHE A 399 43.03 -12.29 1.90
CA PHE A 399 41.59 -12.14 2.11
C PHE A 399 41.17 -12.63 3.50
N ALA A 400 41.71 -13.76 3.95
CA ALA A 400 41.50 -14.25 5.32
C ALA A 400 41.93 -13.19 6.36
N ALA A 401 43.11 -12.59 6.18
CA ALA A 401 43.59 -11.52 7.06
C ALA A 401 42.65 -10.29 7.01
N ALA A 402 42.19 -9.87 5.84
CA ALA A 402 41.29 -8.73 5.69
C ALA A 402 39.94 -8.95 6.39
N TYR A 403 39.32 -10.14 6.24
CA TYR A 403 38.07 -10.48 6.94
C TYR A 403 38.25 -10.55 8.46
N LEU A 404 39.37 -11.09 8.94
CA LEU A 404 39.69 -11.11 10.37
C LEU A 404 39.92 -9.71 10.93
N VAL A 405 40.52 -8.79 10.17
CA VAL A 405 40.64 -7.37 10.55
C VAL A 405 39.27 -6.71 10.65
N VAL A 406 38.35 -6.97 9.70
CA VAL A 406 36.96 -6.48 9.78
C VAL A 406 36.25 -7.06 11.01
N ALA A 407 36.37 -8.37 11.25
CA ALA A 407 35.78 -9.03 12.43
C ALA A 407 36.33 -8.42 13.73
N GLY A 408 37.64 -8.18 13.81
CA GLY A 408 38.29 -7.51 14.92
C GLY A 408 37.78 -6.07 15.14
N ASN A 409 37.60 -5.30 14.06
CA ASN A 409 37.07 -3.94 14.16
C ASN A 409 35.63 -3.94 14.69
N TYR A 410 34.80 -4.87 14.23
CA TYR A 410 33.43 -5.04 14.72
C TYR A 410 33.37 -5.52 16.17
N LEU A 411 34.32 -6.35 16.62
CA LEU A 411 34.46 -6.75 18.02
C LEU A 411 34.81 -5.54 18.91
N VAL A 412 35.70 -4.66 18.45
CA VAL A 412 36.03 -3.41 19.17
C VAL A 412 34.81 -2.49 19.22
N LEU A 413 34.08 -2.32 18.11
CA LEU A 413 32.86 -1.53 18.06
C LEU A 413 31.75 -2.09 18.98
N ALA A 414 31.60 -3.41 19.07
CA ALA A 414 30.66 -4.06 19.98
C ALA A 414 30.96 -3.73 21.45
N ASN A 415 32.23 -3.63 21.83
CA ASN A 415 32.64 -3.24 23.18
C ASN A 415 32.46 -1.73 23.45
N LEU A 416 32.71 -0.87 22.44
CA LEU A 416 32.66 0.59 22.60
C LEU A 416 31.25 1.20 22.53
N LEU A 417 30.37 0.65 21.67
CA LEU A 417 29.04 1.21 21.40
C LEU A 417 27.91 0.35 21.98
N ARG A 418 28.16 -0.93 22.31
CA ARG A 418 27.17 -1.89 22.86
C ARG A 418 25.87 -1.98 22.05
N TYR A 419 25.93 -1.67 20.76
CA TYR A 419 24.80 -1.83 19.84
C TYR A 419 24.73 -3.29 19.36
N PRO A 420 23.55 -3.94 19.37
CA PRO A 420 23.42 -5.34 19.00
C PRO A 420 23.94 -5.67 17.59
N LEU A 421 23.75 -4.78 16.62
CA LEU A 421 24.22 -5.01 15.25
C LEU A 421 25.72 -5.37 15.20
N PHE A 422 26.55 -4.67 15.99
CA PHE A 422 27.99 -4.91 15.99
C PHE A 422 28.36 -6.23 16.67
N SER A 423 27.63 -6.60 17.73
CA SER A 423 27.86 -7.87 18.42
C SER A 423 27.47 -9.07 17.56
N TYR A 424 26.46 -8.96 16.68
CA TYR A 424 26.06 -10.02 15.76
C TYR A 424 26.93 -10.11 14.51
N MET A 425 27.38 -8.98 13.96
CA MET A 425 28.24 -8.98 12.77
C MET A 425 29.66 -9.49 13.04
N ALA A 426 30.19 -9.32 14.26
CA ALA A 426 31.53 -9.81 14.59
C ALA A 426 31.69 -11.35 14.44
N PRO A 427 30.82 -12.21 15.02
CA PRO A 427 30.84 -13.65 14.76
C PRO A 427 30.60 -14.03 13.30
N VAL A 428 29.76 -13.29 12.58
CA VAL A 428 29.50 -13.55 11.15
C VAL A 428 30.77 -13.36 10.32
N PHE A 429 31.45 -12.20 10.48
CA PHE A 429 32.71 -11.95 9.78
C PHE A 429 33.81 -12.91 10.21
N PHE A 430 33.79 -13.37 11.46
CA PHE A 430 34.69 -14.43 11.93
C PHE A 430 34.48 -15.75 11.17
N TYR A 431 33.23 -16.21 11.00
CA TYR A 431 32.95 -17.41 10.21
C TYR A 431 33.30 -17.28 8.73
N VAL A 432 33.10 -16.10 8.13
CA VAL A 432 33.55 -15.84 6.75
C VAL A 432 35.07 -15.89 6.64
N GLY A 433 35.78 -15.31 7.62
CA GLY A 433 37.24 -15.44 7.69
C GLY A 433 37.70 -16.90 7.86
N LEU A 434 36.99 -17.69 8.67
CA LEU A 434 37.29 -19.11 8.85
C LEU A 434 37.01 -19.95 7.60
N TRP A 435 35.97 -19.64 6.84
CA TRP A 435 35.75 -20.27 5.53
C TRP A 435 36.97 -20.03 4.63
N GLN A 436 37.46 -18.79 4.53
CA GLN A 436 38.66 -18.50 3.74
C GLN A 436 39.92 -19.25 4.23
N VAL A 437 40.03 -19.50 5.54
CA VAL A 437 41.10 -20.37 6.09
C VAL A 437 40.88 -21.83 5.71
N TRP A 438 39.63 -22.32 5.73
CA TRP A 438 39.30 -23.68 5.32
C TRP A 438 39.72 -23.97 3.89
N GLU A 439 39.48 -23.06 2.94
CA GLU A 439 39.85 -23.27 1.54
C GLU A 439 41.36 -23.47 1.35
N GLN A 440 42.19 -23.03 2.29
CA GLN A 440 43.65 -23.22 2.26
C GLN A 440 44.13 -24.53 2.91
N ILE A 441 43.33 -25.14 3.80
CA ILE A 441 43.75 -26.31 4.60
C ILE A 441 42.94 -27.58 4.25
N ALA A 442 41.61 -27.44 4.10
CA ALA A 442 40.66 -28.45 3.64
C ALA A 442 40.74 -29.85 4.29
N VAL A 443 40.70 -29.94 5.64
CA VAL A 443 40.80 -31.23 6.37
C VAL A 443 39.50 -32.03 6.35
N PHE A 444 38.35 -31.37 6.57
CA PHE A 444 37.02 -31.99 6.52
C PHE A 444 36.16 -31.33 5.42
N PRO A 445 35.04 -31.96 4.99
CA PRO A 445 34.07 -31.26 4.15
C PRO A 445 33.62 -29.96 4.83
N LEU A 446 33.55 -28.85 4.08
CA LEU A 446 33.28 -27.50 4.61
C LEU A 446 32.06 -27.47 5.55
N PHE A 447 30.96 -28.13 5.18
CA PHE A 447 29.74 -28.14 5.99
C PHE A 447 29.96 -28.82 7.37
N LEU A 448 30.78 -29.88 7.43
CA LEU A 448 31.10 -30.57 8.66
C LEU A 448 32.08 -29.75 9.50
N GLU A 449 33.07 -29.12 8.88
CA GLU A 449 34.03 -28.26 9.58
C GLU A 449 33.36 -27.01 10.17
N LEU A 450 32.47 -26.37 9.41
CA LEU A 450 31.64 -25.26 9.90
C LEU A 450 30.70 -25.71 11.01
N PHE A 451 30.09 -26.90 10.92
CA PHE A 451 29.26 -27.46 12.00
C PHE A 451 30.08 -27.68 13.28
N LEU A 452 31.22 -28.36 13.20
CA LEU A 452 32.08 -28.63 14.36
C LEU A 452 32.64 -27.32 14.94
N THR A 453 33.04 -26.37 14.11
CA THR A 453 33.51 -25.07 14.56
C THR A 453 32.39 -24.27 15.21
N ALA A 454 31.16 -24.35 14.70
CA ALA A 454 29.98 -23.79 15.34
C ALA A 454 29.72 -24.42 16.72
N VAL A 455 29.83 -25.74 16.85
CA VAL A 455 29.74 -26.43 18.15
C VAL A 455 30.80 -25.91 19.13
N VAL A 456 32.06 -25.81 18.71
CA VAL A 456 33.15 -25.31 19.56
C VAL A 456 32.93 -23.85 19.96
N THR A 457 32.51 -22.99 19.03
CA THR A 457 32.26 -21.57 19.28
C THR A 457 31.06 -21.38 20.22
N LEU A 458 30.00 -22.18 20.06
CA LEU A 458 28.83 -22.19 20.94
C LEU A 458 29.22 -22.58 22.37
N LEU A 459 30.01 -23.65 22.53
CA LEU A 459 30.45 -24.11 23.85
C LEU A 459 31.42 -23.11 24.50
N TYR A 460 32.45 -22.67 23.78
CA TYR A 460 33.50 -21.82 24.33
C TYR A 460 33.07 -20.35 24.47
N VAL A 461 32.66 -19.70 23.37
CA VAL A 461 32.29 -18.27 23.37
C VAL A 461 30.86 -18.09 23.84
N GLY A 462 29.92 -18.91 23.36
CA GLY A 462 28.49 -18.77 23.67
C GLY A 462 28.12 -19.10 25.12
N LEU A 463 28.73 -20.13 25.72
CA LEU A 463 28.38 -20.60 27.06
C LEU A 463 29.46 -20.33 28.13
N TRP A 464 30.72 -20.67 27.86
CA TRP A 464 31.77 -20.73 28.89
C TRP A 464 32.68 -19.50 29.03
N THR A 465 32.64 -18.54 28.10
CA THR A 465 33.61 -17.42 28.11
C THR A 465 33.49 -16.54 29.35
N LYS A 466 34.64 -16.22 29.95
CA LYS A 466 34.81 -15.23 31.03
C LYS A 466 35.66 -14.03 30.62
N GLN A 467 36.13 -13.98 29.36
CA GLN A 467 37.01 -12.92 28.87
C GLN A 467 36.25 -11.61 28.65
N PRO A 468 36.67 -10.46 29.23
CA PRO A 468 35.91 -9.20 29.19
C PRO A 468 35.57 -8.72 27.77
N TRP A 469 36.50 -8.90 26.83
CA TRP A 469 36.37 -8.44 25.45
C TRP A 469 35.41 -9.29 24.61
N LEU A 470 35.20 -10.56 25.00
CA LEU A 470 34.27 -11.49 24.34
C LEU A 470 32.88 -11.50 24.98
N GLN A 471 32.70 -10.87 26.15
CA GLN A 471 31.38 -10.79 26.80
C GLN A 471 30.35 -10.07 25.92
N SER A 472 30.78 -9.05 25.18
CA SER A 472 29.91 -8.29 24.28
C SER A 472 29.36 -9.11 23.11
N VAL A 473 29.98 -10.26 22.79
CA VAL A 473 29.56 -11.18 21.71
C VAL A 473 29.11 -12.55 22.21
N LYS A 474 28.92 -12.72 23.53
CA LYS A 474 28.55 -14.03 24.11
C LYS A 474 27.22 -14.55 23.56
N GLU A 475 26.16 -13.76 23.69
CA GLU A 475 24.82 -14.16 23.22
C GLU A 475 24.74 -14.24 21.70
N SER A 476 25.38 -13.31 20.99
CA SER A 476 25.39 -13.32 19.53
C SER A 476 26.15 -14.51 18.97
N SER A 477 27.28 -14.91 19.57
CA SER A 477 27.98 -16.14 19.18
C SER A 477 27.13 -17.38 19.39
N LEU A 478 26.38 -17.49 20.50
CA LEU A 478 25.47 -18.62 20.72
C LEU A 478 24.43 -18.74 19.59
N VAL A 479 23.79 -17.62 19.24
CA VAL A 479 22.75 -17.58 18.19
C VAL A 479 23.34 -17.83 16.81
N VAL A 480 24.43 -17.16 16.43
CA VAL A 480 25.06 -17.32 15.11
C VAL A 480 25.57 -18.74 14.93
N SER A 481 26.18 -19.36 15.95
CA SER A 481 26.56 -20.77 15.91
C SER A 481 25.36 -21.70 15.74
N ALA A 482 24.24 -21.44 16.42
CA ALA A 482 23.02 -22.23 16.26
C ALA A 482 22.43 -22.13 14.83
N VAL A 483 22.42 -20.93 14.25
CA VAL A 483 21.99 -20.70 12.86
C VAL A 483 22.91 -21.44 11.88
N LEU A 484 24.23 -21.35 12.08
CA LEU A 484 25.20 -22.02 11.22
C LEU A 484 25.05 -23.55 11.29
N MET A 485 24.89 -24.12 12.48
CA MET A 485 24.62 -25.55 12.65
C MET A 485 23.35 -25.98 11.91
N ALA A 486 22.25 -25.23 12.04
CA ALA A 486 21.02 -25.50 11.31
C ALA A 486 21.23 -25.44 9.79
N GLY A 487 21.97 -24.45 9.29
CA GLY A 487 22.32 -24.32 7.87
C GLY A 487 23.10 -25.53 7.34
N THR A 488 24.09 -26.01 8.10
CA THR A 488 24.87 -27.19 7.72
C THR A 488 24.09 -28.49 7.75
N ILE A 489 23.11 -28.63 8.66
CA ILE A 489 22.16 -29.76 8.66
C ILE A 489 21.26 -29.70 7.43
N CYS A 490 20.75 -28.52 7.08
CA CYS A 490 19.93 -28.36 5.87
C CYS A 490 20.73 -28.73 4.62
N TYR A 491 22.00 -28.32 4.54
CA TYR A 491 22.90 -28.68 3.46
C TYR A 491 23.11 -30.21 3.38
N SER A 492 23.37 -30.88 4.50
CA SER A 492 23.57 -32.33 4.49
C SER A 492 22.32 -33.11 4.09
N PHE A 493 21.12 -32.61 4.43
CA PHE A 493 19.86 -33.17 3.93
C PHE A 493 19.68 -32.94 2.43
N TYR A 494 20.00 -31.74 1.94
CA TYR A 494 19.92 -31.39 0.52
C TYR A 494 20.81 -32.29 -0.34
N GLU A 495 22.04 -32.56 0.12
CA GLU A 495 22.99 -33.47 -0.55
C GLU A 495 22.72 -34.97 -0.28
N LEU A 496 21.57 -35.31 0.33
CA LEU A 496 21.16 -36.69 0.64
C LEU A 496 22.17 -37.46 1.52
N LEU A 497 22.97 -36.74 2.30
CA LEU A 497 23.97 -37.28 3.22
C LEU A 497 23.31 -37.64 4.57
N TYR A 498 22.39 -38.59 4.53
CA TYR A 498 21.50 -38.91 5.67
C TYR A 498 22.25 -39.42 6.92
N GLY A 499 23.39 -40.10 6.75
CA GLY A 499 24.22 -40.53 7.88
C GLY A 499 24.81 -39.35 8.66
N TYR A 500 25.34 -38.35 7.95
CA TYR A 500 25.85 -37.11 8.56
C TYR A 500 24.72 -36.29 9.19
N SER A 501 23.57 -36.22 8.51
CA SER A 501 22.38 -35.52 9.02
C SER A 501 21.86 -36.15 10.33
N ALA A 502 21.79 -37.48 10.39
CA ALA A 502 21.41 -38.21 11.61
C ALA A 502 22.41 -37.96 12.75
N PHE A 503 23.72 -37.98 12.47
CA PHE A 503 24.76 -37.67 13.45
C PHE A 503 24.67 -36.23 13.97
N GLN A 504 24.55 -35.24 13.08
CA GLN A 504 24.46 -33.83 13.46
C GLN A 504 23.19 -33.56 14.29
N LEU A 505 22.03 -34.11 13.93
CA LEU A 505 20.79 -34.00 14.70
C LEU A 505 20.87 -34.67 16.07
N PHE A 506 21.56 -35.82 16.16
CA PHE A 506 21.83 -36.46 17.44
C PHE A 506 22.71 -35.57 18.33
N VAL A 507 23.79 -34.99 17.78
CA VAL A 507 24.68 -34.05 18.48
C VAL A 507 23.91 -32.80 18.94
N VAL A 508 23.01 -32.25 18.12
CA VAL A 508 22.12 -31.14 18.53
C VAL A 508 21.26 -31.52 19.73
N GLY A 509 20.71 -32.75 19.76
CA GLY A 509 19.95 -33.24 20.92
C GLY A 509 20.79 -33.34 22.20
N CYS A 510 22.06 -33.72 22.08
CA CYS A 510 23.01 -33.72 23.20
C CYS A 510 23.37 -32.29 23.64
N LEU A 511 23.63 -31.38 22.69
CA LEU A 511 23.95 -29.97 22.97
C LEU A 511 22.77 -29.24 23.60
N ALA A 512 21.54 -29.56 23.20
CA ALA A 512 20.33 -29.07 23.84
C ALA A 512 20.38 -29.37 25.36
N TYR A 513 20.63 -30.61 25.77
CA TYR A 513 20.78 -30.94 27.19
C TYR A 513 21.89 -30.12 27.90
N VAL A 514 23.04 -29.90 27.24
CA VAL A 514 24.14 -29.09 27.80
C VAL A 514 23.76 -27.60 27.95
N VAL A 515 23.07 -27.02 26.97
CA VAL A 515 22.58 -25.64 27.01
C VAL A 515 21.59 -25.45 28.16
N LYS A 516 20.67 -26.42 28.34
CA LYS A 516 19.72 -26.42 29.47
C LYS A 516 20.43 -26.33 30.82
N TRP A 517 21.54 -27.05 30.97
CA TRP A 517 22.26 -27.13 32.24
C TRP A 517 23.03 -25.84 32.59
N LYS A 518 23.43 -25.04 31.61
CA LYS A 518 24.27 -23.83 31.82
C LYS A 518 23.51 -22.51 31.70
N GLN A 519 22.45 -22.45 30.90
CA GLN A 519 21.70 -21.23 30.65
C GLN A 519 20.50 -21.13 31.59
N SER A 520 20.42 -20.08 32.39
CA SER A 520 19.32 -19.87 33.36
C SER A 520 18.12 -19.11 32.78
N ALA A 521 18.15 -18.76 31.48
CA ALA A 521 17.06 -18.05 30.83
C ALA A 521 15.88 -19.00 30.57
N GLU A 522 14.72 -18.70 31.17
CA GLU A 522 13.51 -19.53 31.09
C GLU A 522 13.04 -19.79 29.65
N SER A 523 13.21 -18.81 28.75
CA SER A 523 12.87 -18.94 27.33
C SER A 523 13.73 -19.98 26.60
N VAL A 524 15.03 -20.01 26.90
CA VAL A 524 15.98 -20.95 26.30
C VAL A 524 15.74 -22.35 26.87
N GLU A 525 15.51 -22.47 28.18
CA GLU A 525 15.20 -23.73 28.83
C GLU A 525 13.95 -24.39 28.20
N LYS A 526 12.86 -23.62 28.04
CA LYS A 526 11.63 -24.10 27.41
C LYS A 526 11.85 -24.61 25.99
N ALA A 527 12.60 -23.88 25.16
CA ALA A 527 12.87 -24.29 23.78
C ALA A 527 13.69 -25.59 23.72
N VAL A 528 14.76 -25.64 24.50
CA VAL A 528 15.72 -26.73 24.52
C VAL A 528 15.11 -28.08 24.96
N VAL A 529 14.18 -28.03 25.91
CA VAL A 529 13.43 -29.22 26.39
C VAL A 529 12.60 -29.88 25.27
N TRP A 530 12.18 -29.12 24.25
CA TRP A 530 11.49 -29.66 23.07
C TRP A 530 12.43 -29.99 21.91
N ILE A 531 13.51 -29.22 21.73
CA ILE A 531 14.51 -29.47 20.68
C ILE A 531 15.13 -30.86 20.85
N GLN A 532 15.40 -31.28 22.08
CA GLN A 532 16.08 -32.55 22.34
C GLN A 532 15.31 -33.80 21.82
N PRO A 533 14.05 -34.06 22.22
CA PRO A 533 13.32 -35.22 21.69
C PRO A 533 12.97 -35.06 20.21
N ALA A 534 12.76 -33.83 19.73
CA ALA A 534 12.47 -33.56 18.32
C ALA A 534 13.68 -33.85 17.42
N SER A 535 14.89 -33.46 17.83
CA SER A 535 16.11 -33.73 17.07
C SER A 535 16.42 -35.23 17.04
N TRP A 536 16.09 -35.97 18.11
CA TRP A 536 16.24 -37.43 18.14
C TRP A 536 15.19 -38.15 17.28
N LEU A 537 13.95 -37.67 17.23
CA LEU A 537 12.95 -38.17 16.28
C LEU A 537 13.43 -37.95 14.83
N ALA A 538 13.91 -36.74 14.52
CA ALA A 538 14.43 -36.41 13.20
C ALA A 538 15.69 -37.22 12.86
N ALA A 539 16.57 -37.47 13.84
CA ALA A 539 17.73 -38.34 13.68
C ALA A 539 17.31 -39.79 13.37
N SER A 540 16.30 -40.33 14.06
CA SER A 540 15.73 -41.65 13.76
C SER A 540 15.13 -41.71 12.37
N GLY A 541 14.40 -40.67 11.94
CA GLY A 541 13.83 -40.59 10.60
C GLY A 541 14.92 -40.54 9.51
N ALA A 542 15.99 -39.77 9.69
CA ALA A 542 17.13 -39.78 8.79
C ALA A 542 17.86 -41.12 8.79
N LEU A 543 17.94 -41.78 9.95
CA LEU A 543 18.56 -43.10 10.10
C LEU A 543 17.77 -44.19 9.38
N TYR A 544 16.44 -44.10 9.29
CA TYR A 544 15.61 -45.07 8.55
C TYR A 544 16.14 -45.32 7.13
N LEU A 545 16.52 -44.25 6.42
CA LEU A 545 17.04 -44.35 5.05
C LEU A 545 18.37 -45.12 4.96
N LYS A 546 19.15 -45.18 6.05
CA LYS A 546 20.33 -46.06 6.15
C LYS A 546 19.99 -47.46 6.67
N VAL A 547 18.97 -47.60 7.51
CA VAL A 547 18.51 -48.90 8.00
C VAL A 547 17.97 -49.77 6.85
N ILE A 548 17.23 -49.18 5.90
CA ILE A 548 16.76 -49.91 4.71
C ILE A 548 17.90 -50.37 3.80
N GLU A 549 19.04 -49.64 3.78
CA GLU A 549 20.24 -50.08 3.07
C GLU A 549 20.96 -51.22 3.82
N TRP A 550 20.96 -51.18 5.15
CA TRP A 550 21.65 -52.18 5.99
C TRP A 550 20.88 -53.49 6.18
N VAL A 551 19.53 -53.45 6.17
CA VAL A 551 18.67 -54.61 6.42
C VAL A 551 17.68 -54.81 5.27
N PRO A 552 18.00 -55.71 4.31
CA PRO A 552 17.09 -56.04 3.20
C PRO A 552 15.74 -56.60 3.71
N GLY A 553 14.62 -56.15 3.15
CA GLY A 553 13.26 -56.59 3.51
C GLY A 553 12.62 -55.85 4.69
N TYR A 554 13.34 -54.91 5.33
CA TYR A 554 12.76 -54.06 6.38
C TYR A 554 11.67 -53.13 5.83
N ALA A 555 11.86 -52.62 4.60
CA ALA A 555 10.90 -51.75 3.93
C ALA A 555 9.57 -52.47 3.64
N ASP A 556 9.62 -53.70 3.13
CA ASP A 556 8.42 -54.42 2.66
C ASP A 556 7.59 -55.01 3.81
N THR A 557 8.24 -55.50 4.87
CA THR A 557 7.54 -56.16 5.99
C THR A 557 7.03 -55.14 7.00
N PHE A 558 7.88 -54.19 7.39
CA PHE A 558 7.63 -53.26 8.49
C PHE A 558 7.32 -51.84 7.99
N GLY A 559 8.10 -51.37 7.01
CA GLY A 559 7.94 -50.06 6.41
C GLY A 559 8.17 -48.88 7.36
N VAL A 560 7.99 -47.67 6.82
CA VAL A 560 8.05 -46.41 7.58
C VAL A 560 7.05 -46.37 8.75
N PRO A 561 5.78 -46.82 8.60
CA PRO A 561 4.79 -46.81 9.69
C PRO A 561 5.27 -47.50 10.95
N PHE A 562 5.85 -48.71 10.80
CA PHE A 562 6.39 -49.46 11.91
C PHE A 562 7.61 -48.78 12.52
N HIS A 563 8.53 -48.26 11.70
CA HIS A 563 9.72 -47.56 12.20
C HIS A 563 9.33 -46.34 13.07
N LEU A 564 8.38 -45.53 12.61
CA LEU A 564 7.88 -44.37 13.36
C LEU A 564 7.11 -44.79 14.63
N ALA A 565 6.29 -45.85 14.54
CA ALA A 565 5.62 -46.41 15.71
C ALA A 565 6.63 -46.90 16.76
N LEU A 566 7.69 -47.60 16.33
CA LEU A 566 8.77 -48.05 17.20
C LEU A 566 9.53 -46.88 17.82
N THR A 567 9.90 -45.86 17.05
CA THR A 567 10.53 -44.63 17.57
C THR A 567 9.62 -43.92 18.57
N GLY A 568 8.31 -43.88 18.30
CA GLY A 568 7.31 -43.33 19.23
C GLY A 568 7.28 -44.07 20.56
N VAL A 569 7.33 -45.41 20.52
CA VAL A 569 7.44 -46.25 21.73
C VAL A 569 8.76 -45.98 22.46
N ILE A 570 9.90 -45.92 21.76
CA ILE A 570 11.22 -45.65 22.37
C ILE A 570 11.24 -44.28 23.07
N LEU A 571 10.67 -43.25 22.46
CA LEU A 571 10.57 -41.92 23.08
C LEU A 571 9.60 -41.91 24.29
N CYS A 572 8.53 -42.70 24.25
CA CYS A 572 7.65 -42.90 25.41
C CYS A 572 8.34 -43.71 26.53
N LEU A 573 9.28 -44.61 26.22
CA LEU A 573 10.12 -45.27 27.21
C LEU A 573 11.16 -44.29 27.79
N LEU A 574 11.74 -43.42 26.97
CA LEU A 574 12.62 -42.33 27.42
C LEU A 574 11.89 -41.34 28.34
N HIS A 575 10.60 -41.10 28.13
CA HIS A 575 9.76 -40.35 29.09
C HIS A 575 9.83 -40.94 30.51
N LEU A 576 9.77 -42.27 30.65
CA LEU A 576 9.86 -42.96 31.94
C LEU A 576 11.27 -42.82 32.54
N PHE A 577 12.31 -42.85 31.72
CA PHE A 577 13.70 -42.63 32.14
C PHE A 577 13.91 -41.21 32.68
N TRP A 578 13.48 -40.18 31.95
CA TRP A 578 13.58 -38.78 32.40
C TRP A 578 12.78 -38.53 33.68
N LYS A 579 11.60 -39.15 33.80
CA LYS A 579 10.78 -39.09 35.01
C LYS A 579 11.51 -39.67 36.22
N ARG A 580 12.31 -40.73 36.03
CA ARG A 580 13.09 -41.38 37.10
C ARG A 580 14.27 -40.54 37.58
N ILE A 581 14.88 -39.74 36.71
CA ILE A 581 16.03 -38.86 37.04
C ILE A 581 15.57 -37.48 37.55
N GLY A 582 14.26 -37.22 37.60
CA GLY A 582 13.69 -35.96 38.08
C GLY A 582 13.58 -34.85 37.03
N GLU A 583 13.87 -35.17 35.76
CA GLU A 583 13.83 -34.24 34.63
C GLU A 583 12.40 -34.10 34.06
N ASN A 584 11.51 -33.46 34.82
CA ASN A 584 10.07 -33.38 34.50
C ASN A 584 9.76 -32.69 33.17
N GLY A 585 10.55 -31.69 32.77
CA GLY A 585 10.37 -31.00 31.49
C GLY A 585 10.63 -31.92 30.29
N LEU A 586 11.81 -32.57 30.28
CA LEU A 586 12.20 -33.51 29.23
C LEU A 586 11.29 -34.73 29.19
N SER A 587 10.89 -35.23 30.36
CA SER A 587 9.93 -36.31 30.47
C SER A 587 8.62 -36.00 29.72
N LYS A 588 8.00 -34.84 29.97
CA LYS A 588 6.74 -34.46 29.28
C LYS A 588 6.94 -34.29 27.77
N SER A 589 8.03 -33.64 27.34
CA SER A 589 8.29 -33.42 25.92
C SER A 589 8.59 -34.72 25.17
N SER A 590 9.38 -35.64 25.74
CA SER A 590 9.62 -36.96 25.13
C SER A 590 8.34 -37.78 25.00
N PHE A 591 7.42 -37.73 25.97
CA PHE A 591 6.12 -38.41 25.87
C PHE A 591 5.27 -37.84 24.73
N ASN A 592 5.16 -36.52 24.65
CA ASN A 592 4.35 -35.86 23.63
C ASN A 592 4.91 -36.08 22.21
N ILE A 593 6.24 -35.96 22.03
CA ILE A 593 6.88 -36.24 20.74
C ILE A 593 6.78 -37.73 20.39
N GLY A 594 6.87 -38.63 21.39
CA GLY A 594 6.69 -40.07 21.17
C GLY A 594 5.27 -40.45 20.75
N GLN A 595 4.25 -39.87 21.39
CA GLN A 595 2.84 -40.01 20.98
C GLN A 595 2.62 -39.46 19.56
N GLY A 596 3.20 -38.29 19.25
CA GLY A 596 3.17 -37.70 17.92
C GLY A 596 3.79 -38.63 16.86
N ALA A 597 4.98 -39.18 17.13
CA ALA A 597 5.66 -40.12 16.23
C ALA A 597 4.82 -41.39 15.96
N TYR A 598 4.15 -41.92 16.99
CA TYR A 598 3.26 -43.08 16.81
C TYR A 598 2.03 -42.74 15.96
N ILE A 599 1.41 -41.58 16.20
CA ILE A 599 0.29 -41.09 15.39
C ILE A 599 0.72 -40.89 13.93
N PHE A 600 1.91 -40.33 13.69
CA PHE A 600 2.47 -40.25 12.34
C PHE A 600 2.63 -41.64 11.72
N GLY A 601 3.11 -42.63 12.48
CA GLY A 601 3.16 -44.02 12.04
C GLY A 601 1.79 -44.54 11.56
N ILE A 602 0.72 -44.29 12.32
CA ILE A 602 -0.66 -44.65 11.92
C ILE A 602 -1.08 -43.94 10.62
N ILE A 603 -0.77 -42.65 10.48
CA ILE A 603 -1.13 -41.87 9.27
C ILE A 603 -0.43 -42.44 8.03
N PHE A 604 0.84 -42.83 8.14
CA PHE A 604 1.62 -43.39 7.03
C PHE A 604 1.16 -44.79 6.59
N LEU A 605 0.32 -45.50 7.35
CA LEU A 605 -0.26 -46.78 6.93
C LEU A 605 -1.06 -46.69 5.63
N GLY A 606 -1.65 -45.53 5.32
CA GLY A 606 -2.45 -45.34 4.12
C GLY A 606 -1.62 -45.26 2.82
N THR A 607 -0.31 -45.05 2.92
CA THR A 607 0.56 -44.77 1.78
C THR A 607 1.75 -45.70 1.65
N ALA A 608 2.13 -46.40 2.72
CA ALA A 608 3.33 -47.23 2.75
C ALA A 608 2.98 -48.71 2.52
N ASP A 609 3.88 -49.42 1.84
CA ASP A 609 3.84 -50.87 1.76
C ASP A 609 4.20 -51.45 3.12
N VAL A 610 3.20 -52.02 3.78
CA VAL A 610 3.29 -52.68 5.07
C VAL A 610 2.43 -53.93 4.97
N ASP A 611 2.84 -55.00 5.61
CA ASP A 611 2.02 -56.20 5.72
C ASP A 611 0.64 -55.89 6.31
N ARG A 612 -0.39 -56.02 5.47
CA ARG A 612 -1.79 -55.72 5.81
C ARG A 612 -2.46 -56.85 6.59
N MET A 613 -1.90 -58.05 6.54
CA MET A 613 -2.45 -59.21 7.23
C MET A 613 -2.21 -59.13 8.74
N PHE A 614 -0.99 -58.74 9.17
CA PHE A 614 -0.65 -58.68 10.60
C PHE A 614 -0.15 -57.32 11.08
N ILE A 615 0.75 -56.66 10.36
CA ILE A 615 1.42 -55.45 10.87
C ILE A 615 0.48 -54.24 10.91
N ALA A 616 -0.34 -54.00 9.88
CA ALA A 616 -1.29 -52.88 9.88
C ALA A 616 -2.38 -52.99 10.97
N PRO A 617 -3.06 -54.14 11.16
CA PRO A 617 -3.97 -54.32 12.29
C PRO A 617 -3.26 -54.19 13.65
N LEU A 618 -2.02 -54.66 13.77
CA LEU A 618 -1.24 -54.56 15.01
C LEU A 618 -0.90 -53.10 15.35
N ILE A 619 -0.49 -52.29 14.38
CA ILE A 619 -0.22 -50.86 14.58
C ILE A 619 -1.51 -50.12 14.95
N LEU A 620 -2.65 -50.44 14.33
CA LEU A 620 -3.93 -49.80 14.66
C LEU A 620 -4.43 -50.20 16.06
N LEU A 621 -4.33 -51.49 16.43
CA LEU A 621 -4.65 -51.97 17.77
C LEU A 621 -3.72 -51.33 18.82
N GLY A 622 -2.40 -51.33 18.57
CA GLY A 622 -1.42 -50.63 19.40
C GLY A 622 -1.68 -49.13 19.48
N GLY A 623 -2.17 -48.52 18.39
CA GLY A 623 -2.61 -47.14 18.30
C GLY A 623 -3.79 -46.83 19.22
N THR A 624 -4.78 -47.72 19.30
CA THR A 624 -5.88 -47.56 20.28
C THR A 624 -5.35 -47.57 21.72
N ALA A 625 -4.37 -48.43 22.03
CA ALA A 625 -3.75 -48.48 23.36
C ALA A 625 -2.88 -47.26 23.66
N MET A 626 -2.08 -46.79 22.70
CA MET A 626 -1.24 -45.59 22.83
C MET A 626 -2.08 -44.32 23.03
N LEU A 627 -3.16 -44.17 22.26
CA LEU A 627 -4.10 -43.05 22.42
C LEU A 627 -4.90 -43.15 23.72
N TYR A 628 -5.27 -44.35 24.15
CA TYR A 628 -5.85 -44.55 25.47
C TYR A 628 -4.88 -44.15 26.59
N TRP A 629 -3.59 -44.50 26.46
CA TRP A 629 -2.55 -44.06 27.41
C TRP A 629 -2.39 -42.53 27.42
N LEU A 630 -2.50 -41.88 26.26
CA LEU A 630 -2.53 -40.42 26.14
C LEU A 630 -3.76 -39.80 26.84
N ILE A 631 -4.95 -40.40 26.72
CA ILE A 631 -6.16 -39.96 27.43
C ILE A 631 -5.96 -40.08 28.94
N CYS A 632 -5.47 -41.23 29.41
CA CYS A 632 -5.22 -41.46 30.83
C CYS A 632 -4.18 -40.51 31.42
N SER A 633 -3.18 -40.09 30.64
CA SER A 633 -2.13 -39.16 31.11
C SER A 633 -2.53 -37.69 31.02
N THR A 634 -3.41 -37.31 30.10
CA THR A 634 -3.84 -35.91 29.88
C THR A 634 -5.18 -35.57 30.53
N GLY A 635 -6.03 -36.56 30.80
CA GLY A 635 -7.39 -36.40 31.33
C GLY A 635 -8.37 -35.76 30.34
N GLN A 636 -8.02 -35.60 29.06
CA GLN A 636 -8.86 -34.92 28.07
C GLN A 636 -9.84 -35.89 27.39
N SER A 637 -11.13 -35.70 27.63
CA SER A 637 -12.21 -36.51 27.04
C SER A 637 -12.43 -36.28 25.54
N SER A 638 -11.92 -35.17 24.98
CA SER A 638 -12.00 -34.88 23.54
C SER A 638 -11.18 -35.85 22.68
N LEU A 639 -10.10 -36.42 23.22
CA LEU A 639 -9.20 -37.33 22.51
C LEU A 639 -9.83 -38.69 22.19
N TRP A 640 -10.99 -39.01 22.79
CA TRP A 640 -11.78 -40.19 22.43
C TRP A 640 -12.20 -40.21 20.96
N ILE A 641 -12.26 -39.06 20.28
CA ILE A 641 -12.51 -39.02 18.82
C ILE A 641 -11.40 -39.75 18.05
N ALA A 642 -10.13 -39.53 18.41
CA ALA A 642 -9.00 -40.19 17.77
C ALA A 642 -9.04 -41.71 18.01
N VAL A 643 -9.40 -42.13 19.22
CA VAL A 643 -9.62 -43.55 19.53
C VAL A 643 -10.75 -44.14 18.68
N SER A 644 -11.87 -43.42 18.52
CA SER A 644 -13.00 -43.89 17.70
C SER A 644 -12.62 -44.05 16.22
N ILE A 645 -11.82 -43.12 15.67
CA ILE A 645 -11.34 -43.17 14.29
C ILE A 645 -10.36 -44.34 14.09
N VAL A 646 -9.39 -44.50 14.98
CA VAL A 646 -8.43 -45.62 14.91
C VAL A 646 -9.14 -46.96 15.09
N THR A 647 -10.20 -47.00 15.92
CA THR A 647 -11.04 -48.20 16.10
C THR A 647 -11.87 -48.50 14.85
N LEU A 648 -12.36 -47.48 14.14
CA LEU A 648 -13.02 -47.63 12.84
C LEU A 648 -12.05 -48.15 11.76
N PHE A 649 -10.83 -47.60 11.70
CA PHE A 649 -9.82 -48.11 10.77
C PHE A 649 -9.37 -49.52 11.12
N PHE A 650 -9.27 -49.84 12.41
CA PHE A 650 -9.07 -51.21 12.83
C PHE A 650 -10.20 -52.12 12.33
N TYR A 651 -11.47 -51.71 12.47
CA TYR A 651 -12.62 -52.47 11.94
C TYR A 651 -12.51 -52.72 10.43
N PHE A 652 -12.16 -51.70 9.63
CA PHE A 652 -11.96 -51.88 8.20
C PHE A 652 -10.73 -52.73 7.86
N SER A 653 -9.65 -52.64 8.65
CA SER A 653 -8.44 -53.46 8.45
C SER A 653 -8.70 -54.95 8.63
N LEU A 654 -9.80 -55.34 9.30
CA LEU A 654 -10.20 -56.74 9.46
C LEU A 654 -10.81 -57.34 8.19
N ALA A 655 -11.11 -56.57 7.15
CA ALA A 655 -11.69 -57.09 5.91
C ALA A 655 -10.79 -58.13 5.22
N GLU A 656 -9.46 -57.89 5.19
CA GLU A 656 -8.47 -58.81 4.64
C GLU A 656 -8.27 -60.07 5.54
N PRO A 657 -8.02 -59.94 6.86
CA PRO A 657 -7.99 -61.08 7.78
C PRO A 657 -9.25 -61.95 7.82
N LEU A 658 -10.43 -61.38 7.53
CA LEU A 658 -11.72 -62.10 7.48
C LEU A 658 -12.05 -62.69 6.10
N SER A 659 -11.15 -62.54 5.12
CA SER A 659 -11.31 -63.09 3.76
C SER A 659 -12.61 -62.63 3.07
N LEU A 660 -12.97 -61.35 3.19
CA LEU A 660 -14.15 -60.78 2.52
C LEU A 660 -13.86 -60.46 1.04
N GLU A 661 -13.97 -61.45 0.17
CA GLU A 661 -13.54 -61.35 -1.23
C GLU A 661 -14.56 -60.74 -2.21
N SER A 662 -15.87 -60.77 -1.91
CA SER A 662 -16.90 -60.26 -2.81
C SER A 662 -17.29 -58.80 -2.52
N PHE A 663 -17.62 -58.02 -3.56
CA PHE A 663 -18.09 -56.64 -3.40
C PHE A 663 -19.37 -56.56 -2.54
N ALA A 664 -20.31 -57.50 -2.72
CA ALA A 664 -21.52 -57.58 -1.91
C ALA A 664 -21.20 -57.85 -0.43
N SER A 665 -20.30 -58.79 -0.12
CA SER A 665 -19.90 -59.06 1.27
C SER A 665 -19.19 -57.86 1.92
N LEU A 666 -18.37 -57.13 1.16
CA LEU A 666 -17.70 -55.92 1.63
C LEU A 666 -18.68 -54.76 1.85
N LEU A 667 -19.64 -54.57 0.93
CA LEU A 667 -20.66 -53.52 1.05
C LEU A 667 -21.61 -53.79 2.22
N ILE A 668 -21.98 -55.04 2.45
CA ILE A 668 -22.76 -55.44 3.63
C ILE A 668 -21.95 -55.22 4.90
N PHE A 669 -20.69 -55.68 4.96
CA PHE A 669 -19.83 -55.49 6.14
C PHE A 669 -19.65 -54.00 6.49
N THR A 670 -19.38 -53.16 5.50
CA THR A 670 -19.23 -51.72 5.69
C THR A 670 -20.55 -51.03 6.09
N ALA A 671 -21.71 -51.53 5.63
CA ALA A 671 -23.01 -51.00 6.04
C ALA A 671 -23.32 -51.21 7.54
N PHE A 672 -22.69 -52.19 8.18
CA PHE A 672 -22.79 -52.42 9.62
C PHE A 672 -21.74 -51.66 10.45
N ALA A 673 -20.73 -51.02 9.84
CA ALA A 673 -19.73 -50.25 10.59
C ALA A 673 -20.36 -49.14 11.46
N PRO A 674 -21.34 -48.34 10.98
CA PRO A 674 -22.05 -47.38 11.82
C PRO A 674 -22.79 -48.02 12.99
N VAL A 675 -23.36 -49.22 12.79
CA VAL A 675 -24.08 -49.96 13.83
C VAL A 675 -23.10 -50.35 14.95
N VAL A 676 -21.93 -50.87 14.60
CA VAL A 676 -20.87 -51.22 15.57
C VAL A 676 -20.38 -49.99 16.33
N MET A 677 -20.15 -48.87 15.65
CA MET A 677 -19.71 -47.63 16.29
C MET A 677 -20.75 -47.08 17.28
N VAL A 678 -22.02 -47.02 16.89
CA VAL A 678 -23.11 -46.57 17.78
C VAL A 678 -23.26 -47.53 18.97
N ALA A 679 -23.15 -48.84 18.76
CA ALA A 679 -23.21 -49.84 19.83
C ALA A 679 -22.04 -49.71 20.83
N LEU A 680 -20.80 -49.52 20.34
CA LEU A 680 -19.62 -49.27 21.19
C LEU A 680 -19.76 -47.97 21.97
N GLY A 681 -20.32 -46.92 21.36
CA GLY A 681 -20.63 -45.66 22.02
C GLY A 681 -21.61 -45.85 23.18
N GLU A 682 -22.72 -46.56 22.95
CA GLU A 682 -23.72 -46.84 24.00
C GLU A 682 -23.16 -47.72 25.11
N PHE A 683 -22.32 -48.71 24.81
CA PHE A 683 -21.63 -49.51 25.82
C PHE A 683 -20.65 -48.67 26.66
N GLY A 684 -19.93 -47.75 26.02
CA GLY A 684 -18.96 -46.86 26.67
C GLY A 684 -19.57 -45.78 27.55
N ARG A 685 -20.86 -45.47 27.36
CA ARG A 685 -21.61 -44.40 28.06
C ARG A 685 -21.50 -44.45 29.58
N THR A 686 -21.47 -45.65 30.16
CA THR A 686 -21.45 -45.87 31.62
C THR A 686 -20.05 -46.03 32.21
N LYS A 687 -19.03 -46.27 31.38
CA LYS A 687 -17.67 -46.59 31.83
C LYS A 687 -16.69 -45.44 31.68
N TRP A 688 -16.77 -44.67 30.59
CA TRP A 688 -15.82 -43.61 30.28
C TRP A 688 -16.52 -42.35 29.79
N GLU A 689 -16.29 -41.25 30.50
CA GLU A 689 -16.81 -39.95 30.13
C GLU A 689 -16.21 -39.48 28.79
N GLY A 690 -17.08 -39.16 27.82
CA GLY A 690 -16.68 -38.74 26.48
C GLY A 690 -16.57 -39.84 25.42
N MET A 691 -16.65 -41.12 25.77
CA MET A 691 -16.61 -42.20 24.77
C MET A 691 -17.89 -42.23 23.90
N GLN A 692 -19.08 -42.19 24.52
CA GLN A 692 -20.36 -42.26 23.81
C GLN A 692 -20.51 -41.22 22.69
N PRO A 693 -20.34 -39.91 22.93
CA PRO A 693 -20.58 -38.91 21.90
C PRO A 693 -19.61 -39.07 20.72
N ASN A 694 -18.36 -39.39 20.98
CA ASN A 694 -17.34 -39.53 19.92
C ASN A 694 -17.59 -40.74 19.02
N PHE A 695 -17.88 -41.91 19.61
CA PHE A 695 -18.22 -43.11 18.83
C PHE A 695 -19.56 -42.97 18.10
N TYR A 696 -20.55 -42.33 18.73
CA TYR A 696 -21.85 -42.03 18.12
C TYR A 696 -21.71 -41.16 16.85
N TRP A 697 -20.99 -40.05 16.94
CA TRP A 697 -20.80 -39.15 15.80
C TRP A 697 -19.89 -39.75 14.72
N THR A 698 -18.87 -40.53 15.08
CA THR A 698 -18.03 -41.25 14.11
C THR A 698 -18.87 -42.26 13.32
N GLY A 699 -19.78 -42.99 13.96
CA GLY A 699 -20.71 -43.88 13.25
C GLY A 699 -21.62 -43.13 12.27
N HIS A 700 -22.20 -42.01 12.70
CA HIS A 700 -23.05 -41.19 11.83
C HIS A 700 -22.31 -40.48 10.70
N ALA A 701 -21.01 -40.20 10.86
CA ALA A 701 -20.16 -39.65 9.80
C ALA A 701 -19.89 -40.65 8.68
N VAL A 702 -19.89 -41.96 8.97
CA VAL A 702 -19.66 -43.03 7.98
C VAL A 702 -20.92 -43.33 7.16
N HIS A 703 -22.12 -43.12 7.73
CA HIS A 703 -23.39 -43.42 7.07
C HIS A 703 -23.56 -42.83 5.64
N PRO A 704 -23.24 -41.55 5.38
CA PRO A 704 -23.33 -40.98 4.03
C PRO A 704 -22.47 -41.72 3.00
N LEU A 705 -21.28 -42.19 3.39
CA LEU A 705 -20.38 -42.96 2.50
C LEU A 705 -20.99 -44.32 2.15
N VAL A 706 -21.59 -44.98 3.13
CA VAL A 706 -22.32 -46.24 2.94
C VAL A 706 -23.51 -46.04 2.00
N ILE A 707 -24.30 -44.99 2.22
CA ILE A 707 -25.46 -44.67 1.37
C ILE A 707 -24.98 -44.41 -0.06
N LEU A 708 -23.90 -43.63 -0.26
CA LEU A 708 -23.35 -43.36 -1.58
C LEU A 708 -22.87 -44.64 -2.27
N ALA A 709 -22.20 -45.53 -1.56
CA ALA A 709 -21.77 -46.82 -2.10
C ALA A 709 -22.98 -47.69 -2.52
N CYS A 710 -24.05 -47.68 -1.72
CA CYS A 710 -25.31 -48.33 -2.09
C CYS A 710 -25.93 -47.70 -3.35
N LEU A 711 -25.97 -46.36 -3.44
CA LEU A 711 -26.51 -45.66 -4.61
C LEU A 711 -25.70 -45.95 -5.88
N PHE A 712 -24.37 -46.01 -5.77
CA PHE A 712 -23.50 -46.33 -6.90
C PHE A 712 -23.76 -47.75 -7.43
N ASP A 713 -23.97 -48.71 -6.53
CA ASP A 713 -24.38 -50.06 -6.89
C ASP A 713 -25.74 -50.08 -7.63
N GLN A 714 -26.69 -49.21 -7.26
CA GLN A 714 -28.00 -49.15 -7.92
C GLN A 714 -27.99 -48.53 -9.33
N VAL A 715 -26.89 -47.89 -9.76
CA VAL A 715 -26.76 -47.34 -11.11
C VAL A 715 -26.25 -48.39 -12.11
N THR A 716 -25.68 -49.50 -11.62
CA THR A 716 -25.19 -50.55 -12.51
C THR A 716 -26.35 -51.32 -13.15
N PRO A 717 -26.17 -51.90 -14.35
CA PRO A 717 -27.20 -52.69 -15.02
C PRO A 717 -27.69 -53.89 -14.19
N GLU A 718 -26.79 -54.46 -13.38
CA GLU A 718 -27.07 -55.56 -12.46
C GLU A 718 -26.57 -55.18 -11.05
N PRO A 719 -27.41 -54.53 -10.22
CA PRO A 719 -27.04 -54.16 -8.86
C PRO A 719 -26.66 -55.39 -8.03
N ALA A 720 -25.52 -55.35 -7.35
CA ALA A 720 -25.03 -56.48 -6.56
C ALA A 720 -25.84 -56.65 -5.26
N VAL A 721 -26.48 -55.59 -4.77
CA VAL A 721 -27.28 -55.60 -3.56
C VAL A 721 -28.68 -55.03 -3.81
N HIS A 722 -29.68 -55.59 -3.14
CA HIS A 722 -31.06 -55.11 -3.22
C HIS A 722 -31.22 -53.74 -2.51
N PRO A 723 -32.03 -52.78 -3.04
CA PRO A 723 -32.27 -51.46 -2.44
C PRO A 723 -32.69 -51.45 -0.96
N ILE A 724 -33.21 -52.58 -0.46
CA ILE A 724 -33.59 -52.76 0.95
C ILE A 724 -32.42 -52.54 1.92
N LEU A 725 -31.16 -52.64 1.46
CA LEU A 725 -30.01 -52.30 2.30
C LEU A 725 -30.06 -50.84 2.80
N LEU A 726 -30.68 -49.92 2.05
CA LEU A 726 -30.90 -48.53 2.48
C LEU A 726 -31.86 -48.39 3.68
N VAL A 727 -32.59 -49.46 4.04
CA VAL A 727 -33.39 -49.50 5.28
C VAL A 727 -32.49 -49.50 6.50
N VAL A 728 -31.27 -50.08 6.44
CA VAL A 728 -30.32 -50.07 7.56
C VAL A 728 -29.93 -48.63 7.95
N PRO A 729 -29.40 -47.77 7.06
CA PRO A 729 -29.13 -46.39 7.41
C PRO A 729 -30.39 -45.59 7.77
N ALA A 730 -31.54 -45.84 7.12
CA ALA A 730 -32.79 -45.20 7.50
C ALA A 730 -33.21 -45.55 8.93
N ALA A 731 -33.11 -46.82 9.32
CA ALA A 731 -33.44 -47.31 10.65
C ALA A 731 -32.49 -46.74 11.71
N VAL A 732 -31.18 -46.68 11.43
CA VAL A 732 -30.22 -46.07 12.37
C VAL A 732 -30.49 -44.58 12.53
N TYR A 733 -30.78 -43.84 11.46
CA TYR A 733 -31.17 -42.43 11.57
C TYR A 733 -32.49 -42.22 12.34
N LEU A 734 -33.51 -43.03 12.09
CA LEU A 734 -34.78 -42.92 12.82
C LEU A 734 -34.65 -43.34 14.29
N PHE A 735 -33.86 -44.37 14.59
CA PHE A 735 -33.52 -44.77 15.96
C PHE A 735 -32.78 -43.65 16.69
N SER A 736 -31.79 -43.05 16.03
CA SER A 736 -31.06 -41.89 16.54
C SER A 736 -31.95 -40.66 16.74
N ALA A 737 -32.92 -40.42 15.84
CA ALA A 737 -33.90 -39.35 16.00
C ALA A 737 -34.84 -39.58 17.19
N TRP A 738 -35.16 -40.84 17.49
CA TRP A 738 -35.99 -41.21 18.64
C TRP A 738 -35.23 -41.14 19.97
N LYS A 739 -33.94 -41.49 19.97
CA LYS A 739 -33.08 -41.45 21.16
C LYS A 739 -32.49 -40.08 21.47
N ALA A 740 -32.42 -39.18 20.48
CA ALA A 740 -31.87 -37.85 20.65
C ALA A 740 -32.66 -37.03 21.68
N GLU A 741 -31.94 -36.41 22.62
CA GLU A 741 -32.53 -35.55 23.65
C GLU A 741 -32.62 -34.08 23.18
N ARG A 742 -31.76 -33.68 22.23
CA ARG A 742 -31.69 -32.30 21.73
C ARG A 742 -32.52 -32.11 20.46
N GLU A 743 -33.29 -31.03 20.41
CA GLU A 743 -34.21 -30.75 19.28
C GLU A 743 -33.51 -30.70 17.91
N TRP A 744 -32.28 -30.19 17.85
CA TRP A 744 -31.52 -30.13 16.59
C TRP A 744 -31.04 -31.50 16.13
N GLU A 745 -30.66 -32.40 17.06
CA GLU A 745 -30.26 -33.78 16.77
C GLU A 745 -31.46 -34.57 16.25
N ILE A 746 -32.63 -34.40 16.88
CA ILE A 746 -33.89 -34.99 16.41
C ILE A 746 -34.18 -34.58 14.97
N LYS A 747 -34.12 -33.28 14.66
CA LYS A 747 -34.40 -32.75 13.32
C LYS A 747 -33.39 -33.26 12.29
N LEU A 748 -32.10 -33.20 12.60
CA LEU A 748 -31.03 -33.64 11.70
C LEU A 748 -31.20 -35.11 11.32
N MET A 749 -31.36 -35.98 12.32
CA MET A 749 -31.52 -37.42 12.10
C MET A 749 -32.84 -37.75 11.40
N LEU A 750 -33.93 -37.03 11.73
CA LEU A 750 -35.20 -37.16 11.01
C LEU A 750 -35.07 -36.79 9.53
N TYR A 751 -34.41 -35.68 9.21
CA TYR A 751 -34.27 -35.20 7.82
C TYR A 751 -33.34 -36.08 7.00
N PHE A 752 -32.28 -36.63 7.60
CA PHE A 752 -31.47 -37.67 6.96
C PHE A 752 -32.29 -38.93 6.70
N GLY A 753 -33.07 -39.38 7.69
CA GLY A 753 -34.01 -40.49 7.50
C GLY A 753 -34.98 -40.26 6.35
N MET A 754 -35.63 -39.10 6.28
CA MET A 754 -36.55 -38.74 5.19
C MET A 754 -35.86 -38.69 3.83
N SER A 755 -34.62 -38.21 3.78
CA SER A 755 -33.83 -38.17 2.54
C SER A 755 -33.45 -39.58 2.07
N VAL A 756 -33.09 -40.47 2.99
CA VAL A 756 -32.84 -41.89 2.67
C VAL A 756 -34.12 -42.59 2.21
N VAL A 757 -35.28 -42.25 2.79
CA VAL A 757 -36.58 -42.75 2.30
C VAL A 757 -36.88 -42.28 0.88
N PHE A 758 -36.62 -41.01 0.55
CA PHE A 758 -36.72 -40.53 -0.83
C PHE A 758 -35.77 -41.28 -1.78
N LEU A 759 -34.51 -41.45 -1.38
CA LEU A 759 -33.51 -42.20 -2.16
C LEU A 759 -33.92 -43.66 -2.36
N PHE A 760 -34.50 -44.29 -1.34
CA PHE A 760 -35.06 -45.63 -1.44
C PHE A 760 -36.21 -45.70 -2.45
N LEU A 761 -37.15 -44.75 -2.43
CA LEU A 761 -38.23 -44.69 -3.43
C LEU A 761 -37.68 -44.47 -4.85
N PHE A 762 -36.69 -43.60 -4.97
CA PHE A 762 -36.01 -43.32 -6.23
C PHE A 762 -35.34 -44.58 -6.79
N THR A 763 -34.53 -45.29 -5.99
CA THR A 763 -33.84 -46.51 -6.43
C THR A 763 -34.78 -47.69 -6.63
N LEU A 764 -35.86 -47.79 -5.85
CA LEU A 764 -36.87 -48.84 -6.01
C LEU A 764 -37.54 -48.76 -7.38
N GLY A 765 -37.94 -47.56 -7.80
CA GLY A 765 -38.56 -47.39 -9.12
C GLY A 765 -37.59 -47.68 -10.28
N SER A 766 -36.29 -47.43 -10.08
CA SER A 766 -35.24 -47.79 -11.05
C SER A 766 -35.04 -49.30 -11.12
N TYR A 767 -34.93 -49.96 -9.95
CA TYR A 767 -34.70 -51.41 -9.85
C TYR A 767 -35.84 -52.24 -10.47
N TYR A 768 -37.09 -51.83 -10.29
CA TYR A 768 -38.25 -52.49 -10.88
C TYR A 768 -38.68 -51.94 -12.24
N SER A 769 -37.91 -51.02 -12.85
CA SER A 769 -38.24 -50.37 -14.14
C SER A 769 -39.64 -49.72 -14.18
N LEU A 770 -40.08 -49.13 -13.07
CA LEU A 770 -41.41 -48.51 -12.93
C LEU A 770 -41.50 -47.09 -13.54
N TYR A 771 -40.39 -46.53 -14.01
CA TYR A 771 -40.32 -45.19 -14.60
C TYR A 771 -40.37 -45.25 -16.13
N GLU A 772 -41.57 -45.24 -16.72
CA GLU A 772 -41.72 -44.74 -18.09
C GLU A 772 -41.55 -43.21 -18.10
N ASP A 773 -41.22 -42.61 -19.26
CA ASP A 773 -40.82 -41.19 -19.46
C ASP A 773 -41.68 -40.13 -18.73
N VAL A 774 -42.92 -40.47 -18.35
CA VAL A 774 -43.84 -39.59 -17.63
C VAL A 774 -43.63 -39.63 -16.10
N PHE A 775 -43.34 -40.79 -15.49
CA PHE A 775 -43.38 -40.95 -14.02
C PHE A 775 -42.13 -40.41 -13.30
N SER A 776 -40.99 -40.35 -14.00
CA SER A 776 -39.73 -39.79 -13.48
C SER A 776 -39.83 -38.29 -13.17
N GLY A 777 -40.55 -37.53 -14.00
CA GLY A 777 -40.79 -36.09 -13.83
C GLY A 777 -41.56 -35.72 -12.55
N TYR A 778 -42.32 -36.65 -11.97
CA TYR A 778 -43.18 -36.39 -10.81
C TYR A 778 -42.66 -36.97 -9.48
N ILE A 779 -41.48 -37.62 -9.45
CA ILE A 779 -41.01 -38.35 -8.25
C ILE A 779 -40.88 -37.46 -7.00
N PHE A 780 -40.41 -36.22 -7.16
CA PHE A 780 -40.35 -35.24 -6.07
C PHE A 780 -41.73 -34.83 -5.57
N MET A 781 -42.70 -34.72 -6.48
CA MET A 781 -44.10 -34.42 -6.13
C MET A 781 -44.74 -35.60 -5.40
N VAL A 782 -44.49 -36.84 -5.84
CA VAL A 782 -44.96 -38.08 -5.19
C VAL A 782 -44.37 -38.22 -3.79
N ALA A 783 -43.05 -38.03 -3.63
CA ALA A 783 -42.40 -38.03 -2.33
C ALA A 783 -42.93 -36.91 -1.41
N SER A 784 -43.15 -35.71 -1.96
CA SER A 784 -43.77 -34.60 -1.22
C SER A 784 -45.20 -34.93 -0.79
N ALA A 785 -45.97 -35.63 -1.63
CA ALA A 785 -47.32 -36.09 -1.30
C ALA A 785 -47.30 -37.16 -0.19
N LEU A 786 -46.34 -38.10 -0.21
CA LEU A 786 -46.13 -39.08 0.85
C LEU A 786 -45.78 -38.41 2.19
N PHE A 787 -44.86 -37.43 2.16
CA PHE A 787 -44.51 -36.65 3.35
C PHE A 787 -45.68 -35.80 3.85
N LEU A 788 -46.53 -35.28 2.95
CA LEU A 788 -47.75 -34.57 3.31
C LEU A 788 -48.80 -35.51 3.93
N GLY A 789 -48.89 -36.75 3.45
CA GLY A 789 -49.69 -37.82 4.05
C GLY A 789 -49.23 -38.16 5.47
N ALA A 790 -47.91 -38.34 5.66
CA ALA A 790 -47.32 -38.53 6.99
C ALA A 790 -47.57 -37.31 7.90
N TRP A 791 -47.43 -36.11 7.35
CA TRP A 791 -47.73 -34.86 8.04
C TRP A 791 -49.19 -34.80 8.48
N ALA A 792 -50.17 -35.29 7.71
CA ALA A 792 -51.58 -35.25 8.10
C ALA A 792 -51.89 -36.06 9.38
N VAL A 793 -51.25 -37.23 9.54
CA VAL A 793 -51.51 -38.20 10.62
C VAL A 793 -50.71 -37.91 11.90
N LEU A 794 -49.55 -37.25 11.79
CA LEU A 794 -48.66 -37.06 12.93
C LEU A 794 -49.12 -35.99 13.96
N PRO A 795 -48.68 -36.09 15.23
CA PRO A 795 -48.96 -35.08 16.27
C PRO A 795 -48.38 -33.70 15.92
N LEU A 796 -48.95 -32.63 16.50
CA LEU A 796 -48.58 -31.23 16.21
C LEU A 796 -47.07 -30.95 16.33
N VAL A 797 -46.39 -31.58 17.29
CA VAL A 797 -44.94 -31.44 17.50
C VAL A 797 -44.15 -31.95 16.28
N TRP A 798 -44.53 -33.12 15.75
CA TRP A 798 -43.89 -33.71 14.58
C TRP A 798 -44.30 -33.03 13.28
N LYS A 799 -45.57 -32.59 13.17
CA LYS A 799 -46.04 -31.72 12.07
C LYS A 799 -45.15 -30.50 11.93
N ASN A 800 -44.84 -29.86 13.06
CA ASN A 800 -43.98 -28.69 13.06
C ASN A 800 -42.56 -29.00 12.61
N ARG A 801 -42.01 -30.18 12.92
CA ARG A 801 -40.67 -30.61 12.48
C ARG A 801 -40.64 -30.97 10.99
N LEU A 802 -41.69 -31.59 10.48
CA LEU A 802 -41.83 -32.03 9.09
C LEU A 802 -41.95 -30.86 8.10
N GLU A 803 -42.68 -29.81 8.45
CA GLU A 803 -42.87 -28.64 7.57
C GLU A 803 -41.53 -27.98 7.19
N TRP A 804 -40.53 -28.01 8.08
CA TRP A 804 -39.18 -27.48 7.82
C TRP A 804 -38.41 -28.25 6.75
N TYR A 805 -38.69 -29.55 6.57
CA TYR A 805 -38.10 -30.36 5.50
C TYR A 805 -38.97 -30.34 4.25
N TRP A 806 -40.29 -30.44 4.42
CA TRP A 806 -41.25 -30.51 3.32
C TRP A 806 -41.18 -29.27 2.42
N ILE A 807 -41.17 -28.05 2.98
CA ILE A 807 -41.15 -26.81 2.20
C ILE A 807 -39.92 -26.74 1.25
N PRO A 808 -38.66 -26.84 1.72
CA PRO A 808 -37.51 -26.78 0.83
C PRO A 808 -37.44 -27.99 -0.11
N PHE A 809 -37.79 -29.20 0.35
CA PHE A 809 -37.86 -30.38 -0.50
C PHE A 809 -38.86 -30.21 -1.65
N SER A 810 -40.02 -29.62 -1.38
CA SER A 810 -41.04 -29.37 -2.40
C SER A 810 -40.66 -28.25 -3.36
N ILE A 811 -39.95 -27.21 -2.92
CA ILE A 811 -39.38 -26.18 -3.79
C ILE A 811 -38.35 -26.80 -4.76
N LEU A 812 -37.48 -27.70 -4.27
CA LEU A 812 -36.56 -28.47 -5.13
C LEU A 812 -37.33 -29.32 -6.14
N GLY A 813 -38.46 -29.92 -5.74
CA GLY A 813 -39.34 -30.60 -6.66
C GLY A 813 -39.95 -29.68 -7.71
N LEU A 814 -40.32 -28.44 -7.36
CA LEU A 814 -40.84 -27.47 -8.32
C LEU A 814 -39.76 -27.02 -9.32
N LEU A 815 -38.52 -26.88 -8.85
CA LEU A 815 -37.35 -26.63 -9.68
C LEU A 815 -37.06 -27.82 -10.61
N TYR A 816 -37.26 -29.06 -10.17
CA TYR A 816 -37.01 -30.24 -11.00
C TYR A 816 -37.82 -30.22 -12.31
N PHE A 817 -39.04 -29.68 -12.28
CA PHE A 817 -39.86 -29.47 -13.48
C PHE A 817 -39.24 -28.52 -14.52
N THR A 818 -38.37 -27.58 -14.12
CA THR A 818 -37.70 -26.68 -15.10
C THR A 818 -36.52 -27.37 -15.78
N VAL A 819 -35.86 -28.28 -15.08
CA VAL A 819 -34.72 -29.06 -15.59
C VAL A 819 -35.21 -30.13 -16.57
N PHE A 820 -36.34 -30.77 -16.26
CA PHE A 820 -36.93 -31.79 -17.11
C PHE A 820 -37.86 -31.14 -18.16
N ARG A 821 -37.25 -30.60 -19.22
CA ARG A 821 -37.94 -29.88 -20.31
C ARG A 821 -38.78 -30.80 -21.18
N GLN A 822 -39.98 -31.12 -20.72
CA GLN A 822 -40.98 -31.83 -21.51
C GLN A 822 -41.94 -30.82 -22.16
N ALA A 823 -42.30 -31.05 -23.42
CA ALA A 823 -43.28 -30.22 -24.12
C ALA A 823 -44.67 -30.48 -23.51
N TRP A 824 -45.08 -29.62 -22.59
CA TRP A 824 -46.35 -29.76 -21.90
C TRP A 824 -47.52 -29.35 -22.79
N ALA A 825 -48.60 -30.10 -22.69
CA ALA A 825 -49.89 -29.59 -23.14
C ALA A 825 -50.31 -28.39 -22.24
N PRO A 826 -51.06 -27.40 -22.74
CA PRO A 826 -51.44 -26.22 -21.96
C PRO A 826 -52.14 -26.52 -20.62
N TRP A 827 -52.78 -27.69 -20.48
CA TRP A 827 -53.44 -28.12 -19.25
C TRP A 827 -52.48 -28.74 -18.22
N GLU A 828 -51.33 -29.29 -18.64
CA GLU A 828 -50.33 -29.88 -17.73
C GLU A 828 -49.66 -28.82 -16.85
N PHE A 829 -49.61 -27.57 -17.32
CA PHE A 829 -49.17 -26.41 -16.53
C PHE A 829 -49.99 -26.21 -15.24
N LEU A 830 -51.20 -26.77 -15.15
CA LEU A 830 -52.02 -26.71 -13.93
C LEU A 830 -51.41 -27.51 -12.77
N LEU A 831 -50.63 -28.56 -13.03
CA LEU A 831 -50.03 -29.40 -12.00
C LEU A 831 -48.86 -28.68 -11.26
N PRO A 832 -47.84 -28.11 -11.94
CA PRO A 832 -46.84 -27.26 -11.30
C PRO A 832 -47.44 -26.01 -10.66
N LEU A 833 -48.51 -25.45 -11.24
CA LEU A 833 -49.22 -24.31 -10.66
C LEU A 833 -49.89 -24.69 -9.33
N ALA A 834 -50.62 -25.81 -9.27
CA ALA A 834 -51.21 -26.33 -8.03
C ALA A 834 -50.13 -26.66 -6.99
N TYR A 835 -49.01 -27.21 -7.44
CA TYR A 835 -47.87 -27.51 -6.57
C TYR A 835 -47.25 -26.23 -5.99
N ALA A 836 -47.02 -25.20 -6.80
CA ALA A 836 -46.56 -23.89 -6.36
C ALA A 836 -47.54 -23.22 -5.38
N VAL A 837 -48.85 -23.36 -5.59
CA VAL A 837 -49.88 -22.87 -4.65
C VAL A 837 -49.82 -23.60 -3.31
N SER A 838 -49.63 -24.92 -3.30
CA SER A 838 -49.47 -25.69 -2.05
C SER A 838 -48.23 -25.26 -1.26
N ILE A 839 -47.11 -25.00 -1.95
CA ILE A 839 -45.90 -24.43 -1.35
C ILE A 839 -46.19 -23.04 -0.77
N LEU A 840 -46.85 -22.15 -1.52
CA LEU A 840 -47.22 -20.81 -1.07
C LEU A 840 -48.14 -20.84 0.15
N TYR A 841 -49.03 -21.83 0.27
CA TYR A 841 -49.89 -22.03 1.44
C TYR A 841 -49.07 -22.34 2.71
N PHE A 842 -48.13 -23.30 2.65
CA PHE A 842 -47.26 -23.60 3.79
C PHE A 842 -46.33 -22.43 4.14
N LEU A 843 -45.88 -21.66 3.14
CA LEU A 843 -45.11 -20.42 3.33
C LEU A 843 -45.93 -19.29 3.99
N HIS A 844 -47.24 -19.23 3.76
CA HIS A 844 -48.14 -18.32 4.48
C HIS A 844 -48.32 -18.76 5.92
N ARG A 845 -48.59 -20.04 6.15
CA ARG A 845 -48.76 -20.61 7.49
C ARG A 845 -47.52 -20.39 8.38
N ARG A 846 -46.33 -20.42 7.79
CA ARG A 846 -45.05 -20.19 8.50
C ARG A 846 -44.58 -18.74 8.52
N ASN A 847 -45.27 -17.86 7.81
CA ASN A 847 -44.88 -16.48 7.60
C ASN A 847 -43.45 -16.30 7.01
N TRP A 848 -43.01 -17.20 6.13
CA TRP A 848 -41.71 -17.12 5.46
C TRP A 848 -41.78 -16.21 4.25
N SER A 849 -41.87 -14.90 4.49
CA SER A 849 -42.01 -13.83 3.49
C SER A 849 -41.00 -13.93 2.34
N ILE A 850 -39.71 -14.09 2.63
CA ILE A 850 -38.62 -14.10 1.64
C ILE A 850 -38.65 -15.39 0.81
N VAL A 851 -38.95 -16.53 1.41
CA VAL A 851 -38.94 -17.82 0.68
C VAL A 851 -40.08 -17.88 -0.36
N ARG A 852 -41.11 -17.02 -0.25
CA ARG A 852 -42.18 -16.89 -1.26
C ARG A 852 -41.65 -16.50 -2.64
N PHE A 853 -40.47 -15.86 -2.74
CA PHE A 853 -39.83 -15.60 -4.03
C PHE A 853 -39.54 -16.87 -4.81
N ALA A 854 -39.12 -17.95 -4.15
CA ALA A 854 -38.67 -19.17 -4.81
C ALA A 854 -39.75 -19.77 -5.75
N PRO A 855 -40.97 -20.12 -5.28
CA PRO A 855 -41.99 -20.63 -6.17
C PRO A 855 -42.46 -19.59 -7.22
N LEU A 856 -42.46 -18.29 -6.89
CA LEU A 856 -42.90 -17.24 -7.81
C LEU A 856 -41.92 -17.01 -8.98
N LEU A 857 -40.62 -17.13 -8.73
CA LEU A 857 -39.58 -16.99 -9.74
C LEU A 857 -39.45 -18.26 -10.60
N ILE A 858 -39.57 -19.45 -9.99
CA ILE A 858 -39.60 -20.72 -10.75
C ILE A 858 -40.77 -20.73 -11.74
N LEU A 859 -41.93 -20.16 -11.37
CA LEU A 859 -43.06 -20.01 -12.29
C LEU A 859 -42.74 -19.14 -13.52
N VAL A 860 -41.81 -18.17 -13.45
CA VAL A 860 -41.38 -17.37 -14.62
C VAL A 860 -40.67 -18.26 -15.64
N ASP A 861 -39.73 -19.08 -15.16
CA ASP A 861 -38.98 -20.02 -16.01
C ASP A 861 -39.92 -21.06 -16.65
N LEU A 862 -40.88 -21.57 -15.87
CA LEU A 862 -41.92 -22.47 -16.40
C LEU A 862 -42.80 -21.80 -17.47
N LEU A 863 -43.07 -20.49 -17.36
CA LEU A 863 -43.81 -19.71 -18.36
C LEU A 863 -42.98 -19.44 -19.63
N GLU A 864 -41.67 -19.21 -19.50
CA GLU A 864 -40.76 -19.04 -20.63
C GLU A 864 -40.76 -20.28 -21.53
N ASN A 865 -40.72 -21.46 -20.91
CA ASN A 865 -40.70 -22.76 -21.56
C ASN A 865 -42.03 -23.17 -22.23
N GLN A 866 -43.13 -22.42 -22.03
CA GLN A 866 -44.41 -22.73 -22.69
C GLN A 866 -44.38 -22.40 -24.20
N ALA A 867 -44.96 -23.27 -25.04
CA ALA A 867 -45.02 -23.08 -26.49
C ALA A 867 -46.18 -22.16 -26.94
N TRP A 868 -46.48 -21.09 -26.20
CA TRP A 868 -47.54 -20.13 -26.55
C TRP A 868 -47.07 -19.07 -27.55
N ASP A 869 -48.01 -18.54 -28.36
CA ASP A 869 -47.77 -17.42 -29.26
C ASP A 869 -47.27 -16.17 -28.49
N ARG A 870 -46.40 -15.36 -29.13
CA ARG A 870 -45.77 -14.19 -28.52
C ARG A 870 -46.80 -13.18 -28.01
N GLY A 871 -47.89 -12.96 -28.73
CA GLY A 871 -48.97 -12.07 -28.30
C GLY A 871 -49.68 -12.58 -27.04
N ILE A 872 -49.97 -13.87 -26.99
CA ILE A 872 -50.58 -14.53 -25.81
C ILE A 872 -49.62 -14.44 -24.61
N LYS A 873 -48.32 -14.69 -24.81
CA LYS A 873 -47.30 -14.55 -23.75
C LYS A 873 -47.27 -13.14 -23.18
N ILE A 874 -47.27 -12.10 -24.03
CA ILE A 874 -47.29 -10.70 -23.58
C ILE A 874 -48.52 -10.42 -22.72
N VAL A 875 -49.71 -10.86 -23.13
CA VAL A 875 -50.96 -10.67 -22.38
C VAL A 875 -50.95 -11.43 -21.05
N VAL A 876 -50.49 -12.68 -21.03
CA VAL A 876 -50.41 -13.48 -19.80
C VAL A 876 -49.41 -12.90 -18.82
N VAL A 877 -48.22 -12.48 -19.29
CA VAL A 877 -47.19 -11.86 -18.43
C VAL A 877 -47.70 -10.53 -17.84
N LEU A 878 -48.35 -9.70 -18.64
CA LEU A 878 -49.01 -8.47 -18.15
C LEU A 878 -50.10 -8.78 -17.10
N GLY A 879 -50.90 -9.82 -17.33
CA GLY A 879 -51.88 -10.33 -16.37
C GLY A 879 -51.24 -10.78 -15.07
N CYS A 880 -50.13 -11.52 -15.13
CA CYS A 880 -49.35 -11.94 -13.96
C CYS A 880 -48.77 -10.75 -13.20
N VAL A 881 -48.22 -9.73 -13.89
CA VAL A 881 -47.75 -8.48 -13.24
C VAL A 881 -48.89 -7.81 -12.47
N ALA A 882 -50.08 -7.70 -13.07
CA ALA A 882 -51.24 -7.11 -12.42
C ALA A 882 -51.71 -7.95 -11.21
N LEU A 883 -51.77 -9.27 -11.33
CA LEU A 883 -52.13 -10.19 -10.24
C LEU A 883 -51.12 -10.13 -9.08
N LEU A 884 -49.83 -10.08 -9.37
CA LEU A 884 -48.77 -9.97 -8.37
C LEU A 884 -48.83 -8.62 -7.64
N LEU A 885 -49.06 -7.52 -8.36
CA LEU A 885 -49.25 -6.20 -7.75
C LEU A 885 -50.50 -6.16 -6.86
N ALA A 886 -51.59 -6.81 -7.28
CA ALA A 886 -52.81 -6.93 -6.48
C ALA A 886 -52.59 -7.80 -5.22
N ALA A 887 -51.90 -8.94 -5.36
CA ALA A 887 -51.53 -9.82 -4.26
C ALA A 887 -50.62 -9.10 -3.26
N GLY A 888 -49.60 -8.38 -3.74
CA GLY A 888 -48.72 -7.58 -2.90
C GLY A 888 -49.45 -6.47 -2.15
N LYS A 889 -50.40 -5.78 -2.80
CA LYS A 889 -51.27 -4.80 -2.12
C LYS A 889 -52.20 -5.44 -1.06
N LYS A 890 -52.67 -6.67 -1.28
CA LYS A 890 -53.58 -7.37 -0.36
C LYS A 890 -52.84 -7.97 0.85
N PHE A 891 -51.71 -8.62 0.62
CA PHE A 891 -50.99 -9.38 1.65
C PHE A 891 -49.93 -8.55 2.39
N HIS A 892 -49.45 -7.44 1.81
CA HIS A 892 -48.37 -6.64 2.40
C HIS A 892 -48.72 -5.15 2.48
N ARG A 893 -48.52 -4.56 3.66
CA ARG A 893 -48.69 -3.11 3.89
C ARG A 893 -47.45 -2.30 3.48
N MET A 894 -46.27 -2.90 3.60
CA MET A 894 -44.97 -2.29 3.27
C MET A 894 -44.20 -3.21 2.32
N LEU A 895 -43.36 -2.64 1.45
CA LEU A 895 -42.51 -3.44 0.54
C LEU A 895 -41.46 -4.22 1.32
N ILE A 896 -40.89 -3.58 2.35
CA ILE A 896 -39.96 -4.18 3.30
C ILE A 896 -40.46 -3.76 4.68
N GLY A 897 -40.80 -4.73 5.53
CA GLY A 897 -41.37 -4.58 6.87
C GLY A 897 -40.34 -4.78 8.00
N SER A 898 -40.72 -4.47 9.24
CA SER A 898 -39.81 -4.38 10.40
C SER A 898 -39.31 -5.70 10.99
N ASN A 899 -39.52 -6.83 10.31
CA ASN A 899 -39.08 -8.18 10.72
C ASN A 899 -38.61 -9.01 9.52
N TYR A 900 -37.90 -8.40 8.57
CA TYR A 900 -37.54 -9.03 7.28
C TYR A 900 -38.76 -9.54 6.48
N GLU A 901 -39.94 -8.98 6.75
CA GLU A 901 -41.13 -9.24 5.96
C GLU A 901 -41.05 -8.49 4.64
N VAL A 902 -40.75 -9.20 3.56
CA VAL A 902 -40.65 -8.62 2.21
C VAL A 902 -41.91 -8.96 1.41
N ASP A 903 -42.43 -7.97 0.68
CA ASP A 903 -43.51 -8.15 -0.29
C ASP A 903 -42.97 -8.88 -1.54
N ALA A 904 -42.83 -10.20 -1.42
CA ALA A 904 -42.32 -11.04 -2.49
C ALA A 904 -43.14 -10.93 -3.78
N TYR A 905 -44.45 -10.69 -3.66
CA TYR A 905 -45.33 -10.54 -4.82
C TYR A 905 -45.00 -9.29 -5.64
N SER A 906 -44.96 -8.12 -4.99
CA SER A 906 -44.63 -6.88 -5.69
C SER A 906 -43.22 -6.92 -6.27
N PHE A 907 -42.23 -7.47 -5.57
CA PHE A 907 -40.87 -7.57 -6.10
C PHE A 907 -40.74 -8.60 -7.23
N SER A 908 -41.39 -9.77 -7.14
CA SER A 908 -41.42 -10.75 -8.24
C SER A 908 -42.04 -10.15 -9.49
N ALA A 909 -42.99 -9.22 -9.37
CA ALA A 909 -43.56 -8.51 -10.53
C ALA A 909 -42.49 -7.77 -11.37
N LEU A 910 -41.38 -7.28 -10.77
CA LEU A 910 -40.27 -6.68 -11.53
C LEU A 910 -39.57 -7.69 -12.43
N VAL A 911 -39.44 -8.95 -12.00
CA VAL A 911 -38.85 -10.01 -12.83
C VAL A 911 -39.75 -10.33 -14.02
N TYR A 912 -41.07 -10.38 -13.79
CA TYR A 912 -42.04 -10.49 -14.88
C TYR A 912 -41.98 -9.29 -15.84
N LEU A 913 -41.69 -8.07 -15.34
CA LEU A 913 -41.48 -6.89 -16.18
C LEU A 913 -40.20 -6.96 -17.02
N LEU A 914 -39.12 -7.51 -16.48
CA LEU A 914 -37.89 -7.75 -17.25
C LEU A 914 -38.12 -8.80 -18.34
N PHE A 915 -38.85 -9.86 -18.03
CA PHE A 915 -39.26 -10.87 -19.01
C PHE A 915 -40.14 -10.25 -20.10
N LEU A 916 -41.10 -9.39 -19.73
CA LEU A 916 -41.92 -8.63 -20.68
C LEU A 916 -41.08 -7.71 -21.58
N ASN A 917 -40.04 -7.08 -21.05
CA ASN A 917 -39.12 -6.25 -21.84
C ASN A 917 -38.37 -7.09 -22.88
N GLY A 918 -37.86 -8.26 -22.52
CA GLY A 918 -37.25 -9.20 -23.47
C GLY A 918 -38.21 -9.62 -24.58
N LEU A 919 -39.48 -9.88 -24.24
CA LEU A 919 -40.53 -10.19 -25.22
C LEU A 919 -40.91 -9.01 -26.11
N SER A 920 -40.65 -7.75 -25.71
CA SER A 920 -41.14 -6.55 -26.42
C SER A 920 -40.03 -5.79 -27.18
N PHE A 921 -38.75 -5.96 -26.83
CA PHE A 921 -37.62 -5.14 -27.31
C PHE A 921 -37.46 -5.13 -28.84
N GLY A 922 -37.73 -6.25 -29.51
CA GLY A 922 -37.61 -6.39 -30.98
C GLY A 922 -38.93 -6.33 -31.75
N ASP A 923 -40.02 -5.83 -31.17
CA ASP A 923 -41.32 -5.71 -31.86
C ASP A 923 -41.35 -4.49 -32.79
N ASP A 924 -41.94 -4.53 -33.98
CA ASP A 924 -41.98 -3.35 -34.89
C ASP A 924 -42.85 -2.21 -34.34
N SER A 925 -43.81 -2.51 -33.47
CA SER A 925 -44.69 -1.52 -32.87
C SER A 925 -44.07 -0.84 -31.66
N VAL A 926 -43.88 0.48 -31.75
CA VAL A 926 -43.46 1.33 -30.62
C VAL A 926 -44.40 1.18 -29.43
N TRP A 927 -45.71 0.99 -29.68
CA TRP A 927 -46.72 0.84 -28.63
C TRP A 927 -46.53 -0.44 -27.81
N ILE A 928 -45.95 -1.50 -28.38
CA ILE A 928 -45.59 -2.72 -27.66
C ILE A 928 -44.27 -2.51 -26.90
N ARG A 929 -43.28 -1.85 -27.53
CA ARG A 929 -41.98 -1.54 -26.90
C ARG A 929 -42.09 -0.69 -25.63
N ILE A 930 -43.10 0.18 -25.52
CA ILE A 930 -43.29 1.01 -24.33
C ILE A 930 -44.04 0.32 -23.19
N LEU A 931 -44.72 -0.82 -23.41
CA LEU A 931 -45.51 -1.51 -22.38
C LEU A 931 -44.70 -1.86 -21.11
N PRO A 932 -43.45 -2.37 -21.20
CA PRO A 932 -42.63 -2.62 -20.01
C PRO A 932 -42.34 -1.34 -19.21
N LEU A 933 -42.10 -0.20 -19.89
CA LEU A 933 -41.83 1.08 -19.24
C LEU A 933 -43.09 1.66 -18.59
N LEU A 934 -44.25 1.51 -19.23
CA LEU A 934 -45.53 1.90 -18.64
C LEU A 934 -45.86 1.05 -17.41
N ALA A 935 -45.63 -0.26 -17.50
CA ALA A 935 -45.87 -1.18 -16.39
C ALA A 935 -44.85 -1.00 -15.25
N LEU A 936 -43.60 -0.60 -15.55
CA LEU A 936 -42.61 -0.15 -14.56
C LEU A 936 -43.05 1.15 -13.88
N THR A 937 -43.61 2.09 -14.64
CA THR A 937 -44.19 3.34 -14.09
C THR A 937 -45.34 3.01 -13.13
N ALA A 938 -46.23 2.09 -13.51
CA ALA A 938 -47.30 1.61 -12.64
C ALA A 938 -46.77 0.92 -11.36
N TRP A 939 -45.74 0.07 -11.50
CA TRP A 939 -45.08 -0.56 -10.36
C TRP A 939 -44.52 0.46 -9.36
N LEU A 940 -43.80 1.47 -9.86
CA LEU A 940 -43.18 2.54 -9.05
C LEU A 940 -44.23 3.38 -8.34
N TRP A 941 -45.34 3.73 -9.00
CA TRP A 941 -46.38 4.57 -8.43
C TRP A 941 -47.28 3.81 -7.43
N VAL A 942 -47.67 2.57 -7.73
CA VAL A 942 -48.52 1.75 -6.83
C VAL A 942 -47.79 1.43 -5.53
N ASN A 943 -46.47 1.25 -5.58
CA ASN A 943 -45.67 0.93 -4.40
C ASN A 943 -44.99 2.15 -3.76
N ALA A 944 -45.18 3.36 -4.28
CA ALA A 944 -44.52 4.57 -3.78
C ALA A 944 -44.79 4.81 -2.28
N SER A 945 -46.03 4.60 -1.83
CA SER A 945 -46.43 4.80 -0.43
C SER A 945 -46.05 3.64 0.50
N LYS A 946 -45.51 2.54 -0.03
CA LYS A 946 -45.17 1.33 0.74
C LYS A 946 -43.72 1.32 1.26
N TRP A 947 -42.92 2.33 0.95
CA TRP A 947 -41.53 2.46 1.41
C TRP A 947 -41.43 3.07 2.82
N MET A 948 -40.45 2.64 3.62
CA MET A 948 -40.23 3.16 4.99
C MET A 948 -39.49 4.50 5.07
N GLY A 949 -38.94 5.02 3.96
CA GLY A 949 -38.12 6.22 3.98
C GLY A 949 -38.93 7.51 3.81
N ARG A 950 -38.60 8.56 4.59
CA ARG A 950 -39.24 9.89 4.53
C ARG A 950 -39.26 10.54 3.13
N ASN A 951 -38.32 10.16 2.27
CA ASN A 951 -38.22 10.65 0.88
C ASN A 951 -38.39 9.52 -0.16
N ALA A 952 -38.66 8.29 0.25
CA ALA A 952 -38.63 7.13 -0.63
C ALA A 952 -39.83 7.09 -1.60
N ASP A 953 -40.97 7.64 -1.18
CA ASP A 953 -42.12 7.92 -2.03
C ASP A 953 -41.77 8.93 -3.14
N ARG A 954 -41.12 10.05 -2.80
CA ARG A 954 -40.68 11.09 -3.74
C ARG A 954 -39.67 10.54 -4.73
N ILE A 955 -38.75 9.69 -4.28
CA ILE A 955 -37.78 9.00 -5.14
C ILE A 955 -38.51 8.04 -6.09
N SER A 956 -39.49 7.27 -5.63
CA SER A 956 -40.26 6.34 -6.46
C SER A 956 -41.07 7.06 -7.53
N TYR A 957 -41.75 8.16 -7.17
CA TYR A 957 -42.43 9.02 -8.15
C TYR A 957 -41.45 9.66 -9.14
N THR A 958 -40.26 10.05 -8.67
CA THR A 958 -39.19 10.61 -9.51
C THR A 958 -38.68 9.58 -10.53
N ALA A 959 -38.41 8.36 -10.10
CA ALA A 959 -38.01 7.26 -10.97
C ALA A 959 -39.12 6.91 -11.98
N GLY A 960 -40.40 6.94 -11.54
CA GLY A 960 -41.54 6.71 -12.43
C GLY A 960 -41.66 7.80 -13.50
N ALA A 961 -41.44 9.06 -13.14
CA ALA A 961 -41.39 10.16 -14.11
C ALA A 961 -40.23 10.01 -15.12
N GLY A 962 -39.08 9.50 -14.67
CA GLY A 962 -37.96 9.16 -15.55
C GLY A 962 -38.27 8.02 -16.52
N SER A 963 -38.96 6.97 -16.07
CA SER A 963 -39.42 5.87 -16.93
C SER A 963 -40.44 6.33 -17.98
N LEU A 964 -41.33 7.25 -17.59
CA LEU A 964 -42.25 7.89 -18.51
C LEU A 964 -41.52 8.79 -19.54
N TYR A 965 -40.48 9.52 -19.12
CA TYR A 965 -39.64 10.30 -20.01
C TYR A 965 -38.86 9.44 -21.01
N ALA A 966 -38.36 8.27 -20.58
CA ALA A 966 -37.75 7.30 -21.48
C ALA A 966 -38.75 6.78 -22.52
N SER A 967 -40.02 6.57 -22.13
CA SER A 967 -41.09 6.22 -23.06
C SER A 967 -41.33 7.33 -24.10
N TYR A 968 -41.27 8.60 -23.69
CA TYR A 968 -41.34 9.75 -24.61
C TYR A 968 -40.16 9.77 -25.61
N LEU A 969 -38.93 9.51 -25.16
CA LEU A 969 -37.77 9.47 -26.04
C LEU A 969 -37.84 8.34 -27.07
N LEU A 970 -38.35 7.17 -26.70
CA LEU A 970 -38.55 6.06 -27.65
C LEU A 970 -39.58 6.39 -28.72
N ILE A 971 -40.64 7.12 -28.35
CA ILE A 971 -41.62 7.64 -29.31
C ILE A 971 -40.95 8.65 -30.23
N LEU A 972 -40.18 9.61 -29.69
CA LEU A 972 -39.49 10.63 -30.48
C LEU A 972 -38.51 10.01 -31.50
N LEU A 973 -37.73 9.02 -31.08
CA LEU A 973 -36.78 8.31 -31.95
C LEU A 973 -37.50 7.53 -33.07
N ALA A 974 -38.65 6.92 -32.76
CA ALA A 974 -39.40 6.18 -33.77
C ALA A 974 -40.01 7.08 -34.85
N TYR A 975 -40.19 8.37 -34.57
CA TYR A 975 -40.69 9.38 -35.52
C TYR A 975 -39.59 10.34 -36.00
N GLU A 976 -38.31 9.99 -35.83
CA GLU A 976 -37.15 10.83 -36.19
C GLU A 976 -37.18 11.28 -37.66
N THR A 977 -37.55 10.40 -38.57
CA THR A 977 -37.64 10.70 -40.02
C THR A 977 -38.69 11.77 -40.37
N SER A 978 -39.61 12.08 -39.45
CA SER A 978 -40.66 13.09 -39.63
C SER A 978 -40.28 14.46 -39.03
N ILE A 979 -39.13 14.58 -38.36
CA ILE A 979 -38.69 15.77 -37.63
C ILE A 979 -37.45 16.36 -38.32
N PRO A 980 -37.40 17.67 -38.63
CA PRO A 980 -36.20 18.29 -39.20
C PRO A 980 -34.98 18.22 -38.27
N ASP A 981 -33.81 17.90 -38.82
CA ASP A 981 -32.54 17.73 -38.06
C ASP A 981 -32.19 18.94 -37.19
N ILE A 982 -32.53 20.16 -37.65
CA ILE A 982 -32.28 21.44 -36.96
C ILE A 982 -32.99 21.54 -35.60
N PHE A 983 -34.06 20.76 -35.37
CA PHE A 983 -34.84 20.80 -34.11
C PHE A 983 -34.73 19.54 -33.26
N MET A 984 -34.03 18.51 -33.75
CA MET A 984 -33.98 17.21 -33.08
C MET A 984 -33.26 17.32 -31.72
N ALA A 985 -32.13 18.02 -31.68
CA ALA A 985 -31.35 18.22 -30.47
C ALA A 985 -32.19 18.92 -29.38
N GLU A 986 -32.99 19.92 -29.73
CA GLU A 986 -33.86 20.68 -28.83
C GLU A 986 -35.00 19.84 -28.28
N LEU A 987 -35.69 19.07 -29.13
CA LEU A 987 -36.82 18.23 -28.73
C LEU A 987 -36.42 17.08 -27.81
N GLN A 988 -35.15 16.67 -27.85
CA GLN A 988 -34.57 15.67 -26.95
C GLN A 988 -34.20 16.23 -25.57
N VAL A 989 -33.72 17.48 -25.48
CA VAL A 989 -33.10 18.02 -24.25
C VAL A 989 -33.91 19.11 -23.53
N LEU A 990 -34.73 19.89 -24.23
CA LEU A 990 -35.52 20.95 -23.61
C LEU A 990 -36.67 20.43 -22.73
N PRO A 991 -37.43 19.39 -23.12
CA PRO A 991 -38.48 18.82 -22.26
C PRO A 991 -37.94 18.29 -20.92
N LEU A 992 -36.70 17.82 -20.87
CA LEU A 992 -36.03 17.41 -19.63
C LEU A 992 -35.96 18.56 -18.61
N LEU A 993 -35.64 19.78 -19.06
CA LEU A 993 -35.58 20.96 -18.19
C LEU A 993 -36.96 21.31 -17.60
N VAL A 994 -38.03 21.08 -18.37
CA VAL A 994 -39.42 21.26 -17.92
C VAL A 994 -39.79 20.22 -16.87
N VAL A 995 -39.48 18.94 -17.12
CA VAL A 995 -39.72 17.84 -16.16
C VAL A 995 -38.98 18.13 -14.85
N LEU A 996 -37.70 18.49 -14.90
CA LEU A 996 -36.92 18.83 -13.69
C LEU A 996 -37.47 20.04 -12.93
N ALA A 997 -37.97 21.06 -13.65
CA ALA A 997 -38.63 22.21 -13.03
C ALA A 997 -39.95 21.84 -12.33
N LEU A 998 -40.76 20.96 -12.94
CA LEU A 998 -41.99 20.45 -12.33
C LEU A 998 -41.70 19.59 -11.09
N MET A 999 -40.67 18.74 -11.15
CA MET A 999 -40.25 17.90 -10.03
C MET A 999 -39.74 18.73 -8.86
N ARG A 1000 -38.97 19.79 -9.12
CA ARG A 1000 -38.57 20.77 -8.10
C ARG A 1000 -39.79 21.38 -7.40
N LYS A 1001 -40.83 21.74 -8.17
CA LYS A 1001 -42.02 22.44 -7.64
C LYS A 1001 -42.97 21.50 -6.87
N LYS A 1002 -43.20 20.28 -7.36
CA LYS A 1002 -44.23 19.36 -6.83
C LYS A 1002 -43.70 18.27 -5.90
N LEU A 1003 -42.52 17.70 -6.18
CA LEU A 1003 -41.98 16.54 -5.47
C LEU A 1003 -40.89 16.91 -4.45
N TRP A 1004 -40.04 17.88 -4.79
CA TRP A 1004 -38.83 18.24 -4.03
C TRP A 1004 -38.84 19.68 -3.52
N SER A 1005 -40.02 20.19 -3.14
CA SER A 1005 -40.20 21.55 -2.60
C SER A 1005 -39.31 21.85 -1.38
N ASP A 1006 -39.06 20.82 -0.57
CA ASP A 1006 -38.40 20.95 0.73
C ASP A 1006 -36.86 20.92 0.64
N ALA A 1007 -36.30 20.56 -0.52
CA ALA A 1007 -34.86 20.45 -0.76
C ALA A 1007 -34.38 21.33 -1.94
N PRO A 1008 -34.66 22.65 -1.94
CA PRO A 1008 -34.38 23.51 -3.09
C PRO A 1008 -32.87 23.64 -3.37
N GLY A 1009 -32.02 23.56 -2.35
CA GLY A 1009 -30.57 23.68 -2.51
C GLY A 1009 -29.93 22.55 -3.33
N VAL A 1010 -30.39 21.30 -3.13
CA VAL A 1010 -29.90 20.14 -3.87
C VAL A 1010 -30.45 20.17 -5.30
N MET A 1011 -31.75 20.43 -5.46
CA MET A 1011 -32.37 20.48 -6.77
C MET A 1011 -31.82 21.61 -7.64
N ASN A 1012 -31.42 22.75 -7.07
CA ASN A 1012 -30.75 23.83 -7.79
C ASN A 1012 -29.36 23.43 -8.32
N LYS A 1013 -28.60 22.58 -7.59
CA LYS A 1013 -27.33 22.04 -8.07
C LYS A 1013 -27.52 21.03 -9.20
N ILE A 1014 -28.52 20.15 -9.07
CA ILE A 1014 -28.91 19.20 -10.13
C ILE A 1014 -29.34 19.96 -11.38
N GLN A 1015 -30.18 20.99 -11.22
CA GLN A 1015 -30.61 21.84 -12.32
C GLN A 1015 -29.44 22.61 -12.96
N PHE A 1016 -28.46 23.09 -12.18
CA PHE A 1016 -27.24 23.70 -12.73
C PHE A 1016 -26.42 22.71 -13.57
N ALA A 1017 -26.19 21.50 -13.07
CA ALA A 1017 -25.47 20.46 -13.80
C ALA A 1017 -26.20 20.08 -15.09
N ALA A 1018 -27.52 19.89 -15.02
CA ALA A 1018 -28.35 19.59 -16.19
C ALA A 1018 -28.28 20.71 -17.23
N VAL A 1019 -28.42 21.98 -16.83
CA VAL A 1019 -28.32 23.13 -17.76
C VAL A 1019 -26.94 23.23 -18.40
N LEU A 1020 -25.87 22.95 -17.65
CA LEU A 1020 -24.51 22.95 -18.18
C LEU A 1020 -24.30 21.82 -19.21
N LEU A 1021 -24.79 20.61 -18.92
CA LEU A 1021 -24.72 19.48 -19.85
C LEU A 1021 -25.56 19.72 -21.11
N VAL A 1022 -26.77 20.25 -20.96
CA VAL A 1022 -27.61 20.64 -22.11
C VAL A 1022 -26.91 21.71 -22.95
N ALA A 1023 -26.32 22.74 -22.32
CA ALA A 1023 -25.58 23.78 -23.04
C ALA A 1023 -24.34 23.23 -23.76
N ALA A 1024 -23.58 22.32 -23.15
CA ALA A 1024 -22.44 21.68 -23.77
C ALA A 1024 -22.85 20.78 -24.96
N TYR A 1025 -23.93 20.01 -24.81
CA TYR A 1025 -24.49 19.17 -25.88
C TYR A 1025 -24.87 20.02 -27.10
N LEU A 1026 -25.61 21.12 -26.88
CA LEU A 1026 -25.99 22.05 -27.95
C LEU A 1026 -24.75 22.69 -28.60
N VAL A 1027 -23.75 23.15 -27.83
CA VAL A 1027 -22.51 23.72 -28.39
C VAL A 1027 -21.75 22.72 -29.28
N VAL A 1028 -21.67 21.45 -28.88
CA VAL A 1028 -21.04 20.40 -29.69
C VAL A 1028 -21.83 20.18 -30.97
N ASP A 1029 -23.16 20.19 -30.89
CA ASP A 1029 -24.05 20.05 -32.05
C ASP A 1029 -23.82 21.16 -33.08
N ALA A 1030 -23.77 22.42 -32.67
CA ALA A 1030 -23.50 23.55 -33.57
C ALA A 1030 -22.08 23.56 -34.16
N ILE A 1031 -21.08 23.05 -33.44
CA ILE A 1031 -19.72 22.92 -33.99
C ILE A 1031 -19.70 21.88 -35.12
N LYS A 1032 -20.45 20.78 -34.96
CA LYS A 1032 -20.50 19.68 -35.93
C LYS A 1032 -21.31 20.01 -37.18
N SER A 1033 -22.39 20.76 -37.04
CA SER A 1033 -23.28 21.08 -38.15
C SER A 1033 -22.67 22.09 -39.13
N HIS A 1034 -21.68 22.90 -38.70
CA HIS A 1034 -21.05 23.98 -39.47
C HIS A 1034 -22.04 25.01 -40.06
N THR A 1035 -23.29 25.03 -39.59
CA THR A 1035 -24.29 25.95 -40.10
C THR A 1035 -24.31 27.24 -39.30
N ILE A 1036 -24.60 28.34 -39.99
CA ILE A 1036 -24.81 29.64 -39.34
C ILE A 1036 -26.08 29.59 -38.47
N TRP A 1037 -27.09 28.80 -38.85
CA TRP A 1037 -28.37 28.69 -38.15
C TRP A 1037 -28.22 28.12 -36.73
N ASP A 1038 -27.35 27.12 -36.52
CA ASP A 1038 -27.12 26.57 -35.17
C ASP A 1038 -26.36 27.56 -34.28
N ALA A 1039 -25.46 28.36 -34.87
CA ALA A 1039 -24.81 29.45 -34.16
C ALA A 1039 -25.80 30.54 -33.71
N TRP A 1040 -26.85 30.82 -34.50
CA TRP A 1040 -27.94 31.72 -34.13
C TRP A 1040 -28.88 31.12 -33.08
N ILE A 1041 -29.23 29.84 -33.20
CA ILE A 1041 -30.09 29.14 -32.23
C ILE A 1041 -29.39 29.10 -30.86
N ILE A 1042 -28.10 28.77 -30.81
CA ILE A 1042 -27.32 28.79 -29.55
C ILE A 1042 -27.10 30.21 -29.04
N GLY A 1043 -26.83 31.18 -29.91
CA GLY A 1043 -26.77 32.59 -29.55
C GLY A 1043 -28.07 33.07 -28.91
N GLY A 1044 -29.21 32.70 -29.50
CA GLY A 1044 -30.55 33.00 -29.01
C GLY A 1044 -30.88 32.29 -27.69
N LEU A 1045 -30.62 30.99 -27.58
CA LEU A 1045 -30.86 30.20 -26.37
C LEU A 1045 -29.94 30.62 -25.22
N SER A 1046 -28.68 30.97 -25.47
CA SER A 1046 -27.76 31.48 -24.45
C SER A 1046 -28.16 32.86 -23.94
N LEU A 1047 -28.65 33.73 -24.82
CA LEU A 1047 -29.21 35.03 -24.45
C LEU A 1047 -30.53 34.87 -23.67
N LEU A 1048 -31.42 34.00 -24.12
CA LEU A 1048 -32.68 33.70 -23.42
C LEU A 1048 -32.43 33.07 -22.05
N SER A 1049 -31.45 32.16 -21.94
CA SER A 1049 -30.98 31.60 -20.67
C SER A 1049 -30.41 32.67 -19.75
N MET A 1050 -29.62 33.61 -20.26
CA MET A 1050 -29.08 34.72 -19.49
C MET A 1050 -30.19 35.64 -18.95
N VAL A 1051 -31.18 35.98 -19.79
CA VAL A 1051 -32.34 36.79 -19.42
C VAL A 1051 -33.24 36.07 -18.42
N ALA A 1052 -33.55 34.79 -18.64
CA ALA A 1052 -34.32 33.96 -17.72
C ALA A 1052 -33.61 33.80 -16.37
N GLY A 1053 -32.28 33.60 -16.38
CA GLY A 1053 -31.45 33.54 -15.17
C GLY A 1053 -31.48 34.84 -14.37
N MET A 1054 -31.57 35.98 -15.05
CA MET A 1054 -31.69 37.30 -14.43
C MET A 1054 -33.09 37.55 -13.85
N GLN A 1055 -34.15 37.25 -14.62
CA GLN A 1055 -35.55 37.45 -14.22
C GLN A 1055 -35.96 36.51 -13.07
N PHE A 1056 -35.63 35.22 -13.18
CA PHE A 1056 -35.99 34.22 -12.16
C PHE A 1056 -34.95 34.08 -11.04
N LYS A 1057 -33.91 34.94 -11.02
CA LYS A 1057 -32.80 34.95 -10.06
C LYS A 1057 -32.08 33.60 -9.91
N ILE A 1058 -31.95 32.86 -11.02
CA ILE A 1058 -31.30 31.54 -11.05
C ILE A 1058 -29.87 31.72 -11.61
N LYS A 1059 -28.88 31.75 -10.72
CA LYS A 1059 -27.46 32.01 -11.06
C LYS A 1059 -26.91 31.05 -12.13
N SER A 1060 -27.37 29.81 -12.16
CA SER A 1060 -26.93 28.79 -13.11
C SER A 1060 -27.19 29.17 -14.57
N TYR A 1061 -28.40 29.64 -14.87
CA TYR A 1061 -28.80 30.02 -16.22
C TYR A 1061 -28.02 31.26 -16.70
N PHE A 1062 -27.75 32.22 -15.80
CA PHE A 1062 -27.00 33.44 -16.11
C PHE A 1062 -25.53 33.18 -16.47
N PHE A 1063 -24.77 32.48 -15.61
CA PHE A 1063 -23.34 32.28 -15.84
C PHE A 1063 -23.04 31.33 -17.00
N VAL A 1064 -23.86 30.28 -17.18
CA VAL A 1064 -23.72 29.35 -18.32
C VAL A 1064 -24.03 30.07 -19.63
N GLY A 1065 -25.11 30.88 -19.67
CA GLY A 1065 -25.44 31.70 -20.85
C GLY A 1065 -24.31 32.67 -21.23
N MET A 1066 -23.71 33.38 -20.25
CA MET A 1066 -22.61 34.31 -20.49
C MET A 1066 -21.33 33.63 -21.02
N GLY A 1067 -20.95 32.48 -20.46
CA GLY A 1067 -19.76 31.75 -20.88
C GLY A 1067 -19.87 31.23 -22.32
N VAL A 1068 -21.03 30.65 -22.67
CA VAL A 1068 -21.30 30.15 -24.03
C VAL A 1068 -21.28 31.30 -25.05
N LEU A 1069 -21.80 32.48 -24.69
CA LEU A 1069 -21.79 33.68 -25.53
C LEU A 1069 -20.36 34.17 -25.82
N ILE A 1070 -19.49 34.29 -24.80
CA ILE A 1070 -18.09 34.75 -24.97
C ILE A 1070 -17.29 33.76 -25.82
N PHE A 1071 -17.47 32.47 -25.57
CA PHE A 1071 -16.83 31.42 -26.36
C PHE A 1071 -17.21 31.53 -27.84
N ASN A 1072 -18.50 31.70 -28.12
CA ASN A 1072 -19.00 31.88 -29.48
C ASN A 1072 -18.33 33.07 -30.21
N VAL A 1073 -18.08 34.18 -29.51
CA VAL A 1073 -17.42 35.38 -30.08
C VAL A 1073 -15.93 35.17 -30.34
N LEU A 1074 -15.18 34.61 -29.39
CA LEU A 1074 -13.73 34.42 -29.54
C LEU A 1074 -13.40 33.43 -30.66
N TYR A 1075 -14.16 32.34 -30.77
CA TYR A 1075 -13.95 31.32 -31.80
C TYR A 1075 -14.05 31.91 -33.21
N GLN A 1076 -14.95 32.88 -33.40
CA GLN A 1076 -15.18 33.51 -34.70
C GLN A 1076 -14.07 34.52 -35.12
N THR A 1077 -13.09 34.88 -34.27
CA THR A 1077 -12.08 35.96 -34.54
C THR A 1077 -10.62 35.50 -34.76
N LYS A 1078 -10.35 34.19 -34.78
CA LYS A 1078 -9.02 33.57 -34.95
C LYS A 1078 -8.16 33.98 -36.18
N PRO A 1079 -8.69 34.39 -37.36
CA PRO A 1079 -7.88 34.56 -38.58
C PRO A 1079 -6.84 35.71 -38.68
N TYR A 1080 -6.54 36.52 -37.63
CA TYR A 1080 -5.88 37.85 -37.79
C TYR A 1080 -4.47 38.06 -37.14
N TRP A 1081 -3.60 37.04 -36.92
CA TRP A 1081 -2.43 37.11 -35.97
C TRP A 1081 -0.96 37.26 -36.52
N GLY A 1082 -0.65 37.72 -37.75
CA GLY A 1082 0.67 37.46 -38.41
C GLY A 1082 1.66 38.54 -38.92
N ASN A 1083 1.62 39.86 -38.59
CA ASN A 1083 2.32 40.90 -39.40
C ASN A 1083 3.35 41.91 -38.72
N VAL A 1084 4.02 41.71 -37.55
CA VAL A 1084 4.92 42.75 -36.91
C VAL A 1084 6.16 42.20 -36.09
N PRO A 1085 7.36 42.86 -36.00
CA PRO A 1085 8.59 42.32 -35.37
C PRO A 1085 8.60 42.25 -33.82
N TRP A 1086 9.05 41.11 -33.27
CA TRP A 1086 8.87 40.76 -31.85
C TRP A 1086 9.81 41.43 -30.81
N TRP A 1087 11.07 41.73 -31.15
CA TRP A 1087 12.06 42.33 -30.21
C TRP A 1087 11.70 43.76 -29.77
N VAL A 1088 10.95 44.48 -30.61
CA VAL A 1088 10.41 45.81 -30.27
C VAL A 1088 9.44 45.68 -29.11
N TYR A 1089 8.64 44.62 -29.06
CA TYR A 1089 7.76 44.36 -27.91
C TYR A 1089 8.54 44.02 -26.64
N LEU A 1090 9.71 43.36 -26.72
CA LEU A 1090 10.55 43.08 -25.55
C LEU A 1090 11.25 44.34 -25.01
N LEU A 1091 11.79 45.18 -25.89
CA LEU A 1091 12.40 46.46 -25.52
C LEU A 1091 11.35 47.45 -24.99
N MET A 1092 10.19 47.53 -25.65
CA MET A 1092 9.05 48.32 -25.17
C MET A 1092 8.54 47.77 -23.83
N ALA A 1093 8.38 46.46 -23.67
CA ALA A 1093 7.96 45.87 -22.40
C ALA A 1093 8.96 46.16 -21.27
N GLY A 1094 10.27 46.04 -21.53
CA GLY A 1094 11.32 46.35 -20.55
C GLY A 1094 11.33 47.82 -20.12
N LEU A 1095 11.27 48.75 -21.08
CA LEU A 1095 11.20 50.20 -20.80
C LEU A 1095 9.89 50.60 -20.10
N VAL A 1096 8.76 50.01 -20.50
CA VAL A 1096 7.46 50.26 -19.87
C VAL A 1096 7.44 49.75 -18.43
N LEU A 1097 7.99 48.56 -18.15
CA LEU A 1097 8.07 48.03 -16.79
C LEU A 1097 8.92 48.89 -15.86
N ILE A 1098 10.04 49.43 -16.36
CA ILE A 1098 10.89 50.36 -15.60
C ILE A 1098 10.18 51.70 -15.42
N ALA A 1099 9.58 52.27 -16.47
CA ALA A 1099 8.86 53.54 -16.39
C ALA A 1099 7.65 53.47 -15.45
N VAL A 1100 6.87 52.38 -15.48
CA VAL A 1100 5.73 52.16 -14.57
C VAL A 1100 6.20 51.95 -13.13
N ALA A 1101 7.31 51.22 -12.91
CA ALA A 1101 7.90 51.06 -11.59
C ALA A 1101 8.40 52.40 -11.02
N SER A 1102 9.10 53.20 -11.82
CA SER A 1102 9.61 54.53 -11.44
C SER A 1102 8.49 55.54 -11.21
N TYR A 1103 7.42 55.53 -12.02
CA TYR A 1103 6.25 56.38 -11.83
C TYR A 1103 5.49 56.04 -10.54
N ASN A 1104 5.32 54.75 -10.24
CA ASN A 1104 4.70 54.31 -8.99
C ASN A 1104 5.56 54.65 -7.75
N GLU A 1105 6.89 54.58 -7.85
CA GLU A 1105 7.81 54.99 -6.78
C GLU A 1105 7.79 56.52 -6.58
N TRP A 1106 7.73 57.29 -7.67
CA TRP A 1106 7.63 58.76 -7.64
C TRP A 1106 6.29 59.27 -7.11
N GLN A 1107 5.17 58.66 -7.52
CA GLN A 1107 3.82 59.03 -7.06
C GLN A 1107 3.67 58.88 -5.54
N LYS A 1108 4.34 57.89 -4.94
CA LYS A 1108 4.40 57.69 -3.48
C LYS A 1108 5.12 58.84 -2.76
N GLN A 1109 6.14 59.46 -3.38
CA GLN A 1109 6.85 60.60 -2.79
C GLN A 1109 6.04 61.92 -2.83
N GLN A 1110 4.96 61.99 -3.63
CA GLN A 1110 4.12 63.19 -3.79
C GLN A 1110 2.80 63.17 -3.01
N GLU A 1111 2.54 62.16 -2.17
CA GLU A 1111 1.34 62.09 -1.30
C GLU A 1111 1.35 63.12 -0.12
N GLY A 1112 1.76 64.36 -0.39
CA GLY A 1112 1.83 65.43 0.62
C GLY A 1112 1.84 66.88 0.13
N LYS A 1113 1.61 67.18 -1.17
CA LYS A 1113 1.47 68.56 -1.67
C LYS A 1113 0.28 68.72 -2.62
N ASP A 1114 -0.52 69.77 -2.40
CA ASP A 1114 -1.87 70.04 -2.95
C ASP A 1114 -1.99 70.01 -4.48
N ARG A 1115 -3.13 69.46 -4.98
CA ARG A 1115 -3.40 69.19 -6.40
C ARG A 1115 -4.57 70.02 -6.97
N PRO A 1116 -4.34 70.91 -7.95
CA PRO A 1116 -5.42 71.67 -8.64
C PRO A 1116 -6.18 70.86 -9.72
N ILE A 1117 -5.68 69.69 -10.14
CA ILE A 1117 -6.22 68.93 -11.29
C ILE A 1117 -7.40 68.02 -10.90
N GLU A 1118 -7.48 67.57 -9.64
CA GLU A 1118 -8.52 66.66 -9.17
C GLU A 1118 -9.93 67.27 -9.09
N ARG A 1119 -10.05 68.60 -8.98
CA ARG A 1119 -11.37 69.29 -8.96
C ARG A 1119 -12.08 69.25 -10.32
N LYS A 1120 -11.34 69.28 -11.45
CA LYS A 1120 -11.95 69.28 -12.79
C LYS A 1120 -12.50 67.91 -13.19
N LEU A 1121 -11.85 66.83 -12.76
CA LEU A 1121 -12.28 65.45 -13.05
C LEU A 1121 -13.47 64.99 -12.20
N LYS A 1122 -13.55 65.42 -10.93
CA LYS A 1122 -14.71 65.11 -10.06
C LYS A 1122 -16.00 65.85 -10.48
N GLY A 1123 -15.89 67.03 -11.10
CA GLY A 1123 -17.05 67.76 -11.64
C GLY A 1123 -17.72 67.05 -12.82
N LEU A 1124 -16.94 66.47 -13.73
CA LEU A 1124 -17.44 65.67 -14.86
C LEU A 1124 -18.09 64.36 -14.42
N TRP A 1125 -17.54 63.72 -13.39
CA TRP A 1125 -18.04 62.44 -12.88
C TRP A 1125 -19.35 62.57 -12.10
N HIS A 1126 -19.63 63.72 -11.49
CA HIS A 1126 -20.92 63.99 -10.83
C HIS A 1126 -22.04 64.40 -11.79
N ALA A 1127 -21.74 64.92 -12.98
CA ALA A 1127 -22.74 65.22 -14.01
C ALA A 1127 -23.32 63.96 -14.67
N LEU A 1128 -22.49 62.90 -14.81
CA LEU A 1128 -22.88 61.62 -15.44
C LEU A 1128 -23.75 60.71 -14.55
N LYS A 1129 -23.88 61.00 -13.25
CA LYS A 1129 -24.61 60.15 -12.30
C LYS A 1129 -26.09 60.56 -12.11
N LYS A 1130 -26.61 61.48 -12.95
CA LYS A 1130 -27.98 62.02 -12.86
C LYS A 1130 -28.89 61.67 -14.06
N TRP A 1131 -28.56 60.67 -14.86
CA TRP A 1131 -29.52 60.07 -15.78
C TRP A 1131 -29.86 58.65 -15.31
N ASN A 1132 -31.16 58.37 -15.15
CA ASN A 1132 -31.73 57.09 -14.73
C ASN A 1132 -31.42 55.97 -15.73
#